data_AF-A0A1V5QWX3-F1
#
_entry.id   AF-A0A1V5QWX3-F1
#
_cell.length_a   1.000
_cell.length_b   1.000
_cell.length_c   1.000
_cell.angle_alpha   90.00
_cell.angle_beta   90.00
_cell.angle_gamma   90.00
#
_symmetry.space_group_name_H-M   'P 1'
#
loop_
_entity.id
_entity.type
_entity.pdbx_description
1 polymer ?
#
loop_
_entity_poly.entity_id
_entity_poly.type
_entity_poly.pdbx_seq_one_letter_code
_entity_poly.pdbx_strand_id
1 'polypeptide(L)'
;MNDNSLQKMTMISHLFHGGGTPLTYAMANALAQFNDPNSVFNAVYDDNIRPQECTYHFLILFTDGQPSPPQTGYTGDNGGHFMNTPYPTVKPADKTNAAAGNAEILKDKTLVNPGNAYWNIMTMAGAAAHLGDTDGMAAPTYPSSNWATQTGGKLPSELLPFWINQRDGTALTYSNHPIRTMTVGVSLAGTFTDTTGGKARLFQAAVFGDPRRKEWDLSQLKPFAIVEDPSDPNFGKKDPNSVNFFDAADPQQLVEYLDKAFYEATTTSGNTSTTAPVLPTMGSGLGTQVYLAQFTPPEPSKSGPVWSGDLMMFPTREVNGQTQIVDGSGTEIVGALTKDKARWAASNILQDKGWKNRVVYTRRPATSAVPNPPLVRVDLSGTTPTSDAGFQAIKDLLPGTDDTAKLSGWKFLVGAGADGISTRETIMGDIINSTPAVLAYSDMPTSAASASTKLSSAWAAAVGDGKSGRQFNLVVVGDNQGFVHGFGEVSWNTVITQANGSQIKITQGVADELWAFVPTDLLPYIGYLQQSSNPHRYGVDGSPTLYLLDRPGPGEVIGNGKFDLGSTNEDALAIIGLGKGGRSYYALDVKDPAAPSLRWALCPDEADNYPAGRFLLDSGSRAAIGKMGYATTIPTLARMLWGTPAIVKDMVFLGGGYSVPEIEANYPTAGANTKLGRSAVALDVSTGNIARVWDFSGVNGMGPIPGGIIPYEFVRGSGLHTRAYFTDFFGGLWALGSGGTSGVPATQGFRVDTPRLENWSTTVRALFKQAPNNGLVSTWPVPFSMPSPMPARTTDPKTSPAAVGVAWVTGDRMNPLDQLYTAANPKPTQHRLNVFFDRQDSSLLGLDTTGAGDGQMANFTNQSNPDAPELDPSNASYFLKTKYGYYLNFPASPNPFTSKGMIPPQLLAGTLFFSAFRPTAADPCAGGQGETNTYRLCEVMRPVFTTGDAGSATGVNGCKSGLTLVFSGVASRFAARSPVAVMQAGVNPVSKEGTGSGTGTGATGLQVKTIMGSMENRFIRPRVWRTVR
;
A
#
# COMPACT_ATOMS: atom_id res chain seq x y z
N MET A 1 3.88 -3.83 39.76
CA MET A 1 4.00 -5.30 39.75
C MET A 1 3.92 -5.96 41.13
N ASN A 2 3.58 -5.24 42.23
CA ASN A 2 3.83 -5.75 43.59
C ASN A 2 2.60 -6.11 44.43
N ASP A 3 1.36 -5.91 43.97
CA ASP A 3 0.21 -6.01 44.88
C ASP A 3 -0.39 -7.41 45.05
N ASN A 4 0.15 -8.44 44.39
CA ASN A 4 -0.34 -9.83 44.54
C ASN A 4 0.69 -10.94 44.22
N SER A 5 1.95 -10.60 43.96
CA SER A 5 2.94 -11.59 43.52
C SER A 5 3.22 -12.63 44.59
N LEU A 6 3.29 -12.25 45.87
CA LEU A 6 3.64 -13.17 46.95
C LEU A 6 2.57 -14.26 47.14
N GLN A 7 1.29 -13.90 47.33
CA GLN A 7 0.22 -14.89 47.50
C GLN A 7 0.02 -15.77 46.28
N LYS A 8 0.11 -15.22 45.06
CA LYS A 8 0.03 -16.01 43.82
C LYS A 8 1.27 -16.89 43.62
N MET A 9 2.47 -16.42 43.98
CA MET A 9 3.71 -17.23 43.98
C MET A 9 3.72 -18.30 45.08
N THR A 10 3.09 -18.05 46.23
CA THR A 10 2.87 -19.06 47.27
C THR A 10 1.85 -20.10 46.81
N MET A 11 0.77 -19.71 46.12
CA MET A 11 -0.13 -20.68 45.49
C MET A 11 0.61 -21.55 44.45
N ILE A 12 1.50 -20.92 43.67
CA ILE A 12 2.41 -21.58 42.72
C ILE A 12 3.35 -22.57 43.42
N SER A 13 3.86 -22.26 44.63
CA SER A 13 4.74 -23.17 45.36
C SER A 13 4.03 -24.35 46.03
N HIS A 14 2.71 -24.28 46.20
CA HIS A 14 1.92 -25.37 46.79
C HIS A 14 1.44 -26.40 45.76
N LEU A 15 1.65 -26.16 44.46
CA LEU A 15 1.37 -27.13 43.37
C LEU A 15 2.45 -28.22 43.23
N PHE A 16 3.51 -28.20 44.03
CA PHE A 16 4.64 -29.13 43.92
C PHE A 16 4.44 -30.42 44.76
N HIS A 17 4.94 -31.53 44.23
CA HIS A 17 5.13 -32.74 45.04
C HIS A 17 6.22 -32.45 46.09
N GLY A 18 5.94 -32.74 47.37
CA GLY A 18 6.87 -32.47 48.46
C GLY A 18 8.21 -33.15 48.22
N GLY A 19 9.29 -32.36 48.17
CA GLY A 19 10.66 -32.88 48.03
C GLY A 19 11.35 -32.62 46.69
N GLY A 20 10.73 -32.01 45.68
CA GLY A 20 11.42 -31.70 44.42
C GLY A 20 11.37 -30.23 44.06
N THR A 21 12.50 -29.59 43.77
CA THR A 21 12.58 -28.40 42.91
C THR A 21 13.86 -28.51 42.06
N PRO A 22 14.00 -27.88 40.86
CA PRO A 22 13.31 -26.63 40.49
C PRO A 22 12.84 -26.42 39.03
N LEU A 23 13.42 -26.98 37.96
CA LEU A 23 13.23 -26.39 36.61
C LEU A 23 12.16 -27.05 35.72
N THR A 24 12.02 -28.39 35.71
CA THR A 24 11.02 -29.07 34.87
C THR A 24 9.60 -28.67 35.26
N TYR A 25 9.30 -28.70 36.56
CA TYR A 25 8.01 -28.27 37.09
C TYR A 25 7.80 -26.76 36.97
N ALA A 26 8.86 -25.94 37.01
CA ALA A 26 8.77 -24.51 36.73
C ALA A 26 8.43 -24.23 35.26
N MET A 27 9.02 -24.96 34.31
CA MET A 27 8.70 -24.85 32.89
C MET A 27 7.27 -25.32 32.59
N ALA A 28 6.86 -26.49 33.11
CA ALA A 28 5.49 -26.98 32.95
C ALA A 28 4.45 -26.00 33.52
N ASN A 29 4.76 -25.37 34.65
CA ASN A 29 3.89 -24.35 35.25
C ASN A 29 3.89 -23.06 34.43
N ALA A 30 5.05 -22.56 33.98
CA ALA A 30 5.12 -21.38 33.11
C ALA A 30 4.30 -21.59 31.82
N LEU A 31 4.41 -22.77 31.21
CA LEU A 31 3.61 -23.16 30.04
C LEU A 31 2.11 -23.23 30.36
N ALA A 32 1.72 -23.81 31.49
CA ALA A 32 0.32 -23.85 31.93
C ALA A 32 -0.26 -22.45 32.22
N GLN A 33 0.53 -21.52 32.77
CA GLN A 33 0.13 -20.14 33.05
C GLN A 33 -0.18 -19.34 31.77
N PHE A 34 0.40 -19.70 30.63
CA PHE A 34 0.03 -19.08 29.36
C PHE A 34 -1.42 -19.40 28.94
N ASN A 35 -1.98 -20.51 29.43
CA ASN A 35 -3.31 -21.01 29.06
C ASN A 35 -4.38 -20.78 30.14
N ASP A 36 -3.99 -20.40 31.36
CA ASP A 36 -4.92 -20.15 32.47
C ASP A 36 -5.78 -18.89 32.18
N PRO A 37 -7.13 -18.98 32.15
CA PRO A 37 -8.01 -17.82 32.00
C PRO A 37 -7.77 -16.74 33.06
N ASN A 38 -7.26 -17.12 34.24
CA ASN A 38 -6.93 -16.22 35.36
C ASN A 38 -5.41 -16.03 35.55
N SER A 39 -4.64 -16.23 34.48
CA SER A 39 -3.18 -16.10 34.43
C SER A 39 -2.66 -14.88 35.20
N VAL A 40 -1.54 -15.05 35.89
CA VAL A 40 -0.81 -13.91 36.50
C VAL A 40 -0.42 -12.85 35.48
N PHE A 41 -0.28 -13.22 34.20
CA PHE A 41 0.04 -12.31 33.12
C PHE A 41 -1.12 -11.38 32.75
N ASN A 42 -2.37 -11.70 33.13
CA ASN A 42 -3.52 -10.82 32.85
C ASN A 42 -3.37 -9.45 33.52
N ALA A 43 -2.66 -9.36 34.64
CA ALA A 43 -2.41 -8.10 35.35
C ALA A 43 -1.38 -7.19 34.65
N VAL A 44 -0.69 -7.68 33.61
CA VAL A 44 0.28 -6.92 32.82
C VAL A 44 -0.37 -6.35 31.55
N TYR A 45 -1.57 -6.83 31.20
CA TYR A 45 -2.29 -6.38 30.01
C TYR A 45 -3.22 -5.20 30.34
N ASP A 46 -3.22 -4.20 29.46
CA ASP A 46 -4.24 -3.15 29.38
C ASP A 46 -4.95 -3.22 28.01
N ASP A 47 -5.85 -2.28 27.73
CA ASP A 47 -6.58 -2.20 26.44
C ASP A 47 -5.68 -2.00 25.20
N ASN A 48 -4.38 -1.77 25.38
CA ASN A 48 -3.39 -1.57 24.33
C ASN A 48 -2.41 -2.75 24.19
N ILE A 49 -2.31 -3.64 25.18
CA ILE A 49 -1.30 -4.71 25.22
C ILE A 49 -1.95 -6.11 25.28
N ARG A 50 -3.27 -6.25 25.05
CA ARG A 50 -3.94 -7.56 25.06
C ARG A 50 -3.30 -8.57 24.09
N PRO A 51 -3.27 -9.87 24.42
CA PRO A 51 -2.78 -10.89 23.50
C PRO A 51 -3.61 -10.88 22.22
N GLN A 52 -2.99 -10.47 21.11
CA GLN A 52 -3.59 -10.46 19.79
C GLN A 52 -3.41 -11.82 19.13
N GLU A 53 -4.25 -12.13 18.14
CA GLU A 53 -4.20 -13.38 17.36
C GLU A 53 -2.85 -13.60 16.61
N CYS A 54 -1.94 -12.63 16.68
CA CYS A 54 -0.67 -12.62 15.96
C CYS A 54 0.53 -12.37 16.89
N THR A 55 0.29 -12.32 18.20
CA THR A 55 1.38 -12.16 19.17
C THR A 55 2.12 -13.48 19.35
N TYR A 56 3.42 -13.46 19.12
CA TYR A 56 4.30 -14.59 19.45
C TYR A 56 4.49 -14.72 20.95
N HIS A 57 4.43 -15.95 21.45
CA HIS A 57 4.68 -16.26 22.84
C HIS A 57 6.03 -16.97 22.95
N PHE A 58 6.92 -16.37 23.74
CA PHE A 58 8.26 -16.88 23.97
C PHE A 58 8.41 -17.31 25.42
N LEU A 59 9.03 -18.48 25.62
CA LEU A 59 9.57 -18.89 26.90
C LEU A 59 11.10 -18.82 26.81
N ILE A 60 11.72 -17.93 27.59
CA ILE A 60 13.17 -17.82 27.65
C ILE A 60 13.67 -18.57 28.88
N LEU A 61 14.52 -19.56 28.66
CA LEU A 61 15.12 -20.39 29.70
C LEU A 61 16.55 -19.92 30.00
N PHE A 62 16.77 -19.49 31.24
CA PHE A 62 18.09 -19.15 31.80
C PHE A 62 18.52 -20.23 32.77
N THR A 63 19.45 -21.10 32.35
CA THR A 63 19.93 -22.20 33.17
C THR A 63 21.30 -22.69 32.69
N ASP A 64 22.05 -23.26 33.62
CA ASP A 64 23.28 -24.02 33.35
C ASP A 64 22.96 -25.38 32.70
N GLY A 65 21.70 -25.71 32.50
CA GLY A 65 21.32 -26.95 31.88
C GLY A 65 22.02 -28.19 32.45
N GLN A 66 22.24 -28.27 33.77
CA GLN A 66 22.72 -29.47 34.42
C GLN A 66 21.64 -30.00 35.37
N PRO A 67 21.48 -31.32 35.51
CA PRO A 67 20.55 -31.86 36.49
C PRO A 67 21.10 -31.58 37.90
N SER A 68 20.25 -31.17 38.84
CA SER A 68 20.62 -31.14 40.26
C SER A 68 21.03 -32.54 40.72
N PRO A 69 22.03 -32.69 41.62
CA PRO A 69 22.37 -34.00 42.16
C PRO A 69 21.18 -34.64 42.89
N PRO A 70 21.04 -35.97 42.86
CA PRO A 70 19.90 -36.66 43.48
C PRO A 70 19.85 -36.38 44.98
N GLN A 71 18.64 -36.27 45.53
CA GLN A 71 18.45 -36.34 46.98
C GLN A 71 19.04 -37.64 47.52
N THR A 72 19.70 -37.54 48.67
CA THR A 72 20.30 -38.65 49.40
C THR A 72 19.35 -39.85 49.46
N GLY A 73 19.74 -40.98 48.84
CA GLY A 73 18.97 -42.23 48.83
C GLY A 73 18.84 -42.90 47.45
N TYR A 74 19.17 -42.22 46.35
CA TYR A 74 19.14 -42.82 45.01
C TYR A 74 20.52 -43.37 44.61
N THR A 75 20.67 -44.69 44.60
CA THR A 75 21.90 -45.42 44.19
C THR A 75 21.68 -46.24 42.93
N GLY A 76 21.14 -45.61 41.88
CA GLY A 76 20.78 -46.28 40.63
C GLY A 76 21.36 -45.56 39.42
N ASP A 77 22.64 -45.20 39.47
CA ASP A 77 23.34 -44.53 38.37
C ASP A 77 24.16 -45.57 37.58
N ASN A 78 23.46 -46.41 36.82
CA ASN A 78 24.08 -47.34 35.87
C ASN A 78 23.65 -46.95 34.46
N GLY A 79 24.52 -46.17 33.80
CA GLY A 79 24.69 -46.03 32.36
C GLY A 79 23.49 -46.20 31.42
N GLY A 80 23.06 -45.11 30.79
CA GLY A 80 22.55 -45.16 29.40
C GLY A 80 21.11 -44.72 29.11
N HIS A 81 20.32 -44.22 30.08
CA HIS A 81 18.89 -43.92 29.86
C HIS A 81 18.54 -42.43 29.64
N PHE A 82 19.51 -41.55 29.35
CA PHE A 82 19.37 -40.10 29.59
C PHE A 82 18.94 -39.20 28.42
N MET A 83 18.30 -39.73 27.35
CA MET A 83 17.87 -38.95 26.17
C MET A 83 16.54 -39.40 25.54
N ASN A 84 15.70 -40.16 26.25
CA ASN A 84 14.43 -40.61 25.67
C ASN A 84 13.38 -39.48 25.74
N THR A 85 13.50 -38.52 24.82
CA THR A 85 12.40 -37.65 24.43
C THR A 85 11.68 -38.28 23.23
N PRO A 86 10.34 -38.23 23.16
CA PRO A 86 9.59 -38.71 22.00
C PRO A 86 9.85 -37.88 20.74
N TYR A 87 10.37 -36.66 20.83
CA TYR A 87 10.61 -35.78 19.67
C TYR A 87 11.85 -36.13 18.83
N PRO A 88 12.82 -36.90 19.35
CA PRO A 88 13.67 -37.75 18.53
C PRO A 88 13.46 -39.25 18.79
N THR A 89 12.79 -39.94 17.87
CA THR A 89 12.85 -41.40 17.77
C THR A 89 14.16 -41.81 17.06
N VAL A 90 15.15 -42.25 17.84
CA VAL A 90 16.43 -42.87 17.39
C VAL A 90 17.53 -41.86 16.96
N LYS A 91 18.79 -42.34 16.94
CA LYS A 91 20.11 -41.69 17.12
C LYS A 91 20.39 -40.37 16.34
N PRO A 92 21.45 -39.60 16.71
CA PRO A 92 21.82 -38.29 16.12
C PRO A 92 22.06 -38.20 14.60
N ALA A 93 21.90 -39.29 13.85
CA ALA A 93 22.09 -39.36 12.39
C ALA A 93 20.77 -39.57 11.61
N ASP A 94 19.64 -39.71 12.30
CA ASP A 94 18.35 -40.03 11.67
C ASP A 94 17.47 -38.76 11.52
N LYS A 95 16.81 -38.62 10.38
CA LYS A 95 15.81 -37.56 10.13
C LYS A 95 14.59 -37.82 11.01
N THR A 96 14.36 -36.98 12.01
CA THR A 96 13.19 -37.08 12.90
C THR A 96 12.18 -35.97 12.61
N ASN A 97 10.92 -36.17 12.99
CA ASN A 97 9.86 -35.18 12.76
C ASN A 97 8.91 -35.02 13.96
N ALA A 98 8.27 -33.85 14.02
CA ALA A 98 7.35 -33.46 15.09
C ALA A 98 6.10 -34.37 15.16
N ALA A 99 5.65 -34.89 14.01
CA ALA A 99 4.48 -35.77 13.93
C ALA A 99 4.70 -37.10 14.66
N ALA A 100 5.91 -37.69 14.55
CA ALA A 100 6.29 -38.90 15.27
C ALA A 100 6.32 -38.67 16.79
N GLY A 101 6.90 -37.54 17.23
CA GLY A 101 6.92 -37.20 18.66
C GLY A 101 5.54 -36.92 19.25
N ASN A 102 4.68 -36.23 18.50
CA ASN A 102 3.28 -36.04 18.88
C ASN A 102 2.54 -37.37 19.01
N ALA A 103 2.73 -38.30 18.07
CA ALA A 103 2.09 -39.61 18.09
C ALA A 103 2.47 -40.44 19.33
N GLU A 104 3.72 -40.37 19.78
CA GLU A 104 4.17 -41.06 21.00
C GLU A 104 3.59 -40.41 22.28
N ILE A 105 3.55 -39.07 22.36
CA ILE A 105 2.91 -38.39 23.50
C ILE A 105 1.40 -38.65 23.57
N LEU A 106 0.74 -38.80 22.42
CA LEU A 106 -0.68 -39.15 22.35
C LEU A 106 -0.95 -40.59 22.83
N LYS A 107 0.00 -41.52 22.60
CA LYS A 107 -0.07 -42.90 23.14
C LYS A 107 0.15 -42.93 24.64
N ASP A 108 1.12 -42.17 25.15
CA ASP A 108 1.43 -42.10 26.57
C ASP A 108 1.79 -40.66 27.00
N LYS A 109 0.82 -39.98 27.64
CA LYS A 109 1.00 -38.61 28.15
C LYS A 109 2.01 -38.52 29.29
N THR A 110 2.32 -39.64 29.95
CA THR A 110 3.26 -39.66 31.07
C THR A 110 4.72 -39.47 30.64
N LEU A 111 5.01 -39.56 29.33
CA LEU A 111 6.32 -39.26 28.75
C LEU A 111 6.76 -37.79 28.95
N VAL A 112 5.84 -36.89 29.28
CA VAL A 112 6.14 -35.49 29.64
C VAL A 112 6.55 -35.36 31.11
N ASN A 113 6.17 -36.31 31.96
CA ASN A 113 6.58 -36.31 33.36
C ASN A 113 8.08 -36.58 33.49
N PRO A 114 8.74 -36.05 34.53
CA PRO A 114 10.07 -36.51 34.87
C PRO A 114 9.98 -37.98 35.32
N GLY A 115 10.63 -38.89 34.60
CA GLY A 115 10.79 -40.29 35.04
C GLY A 115 11.91 -40.44 36.07
N ASN A 116 12.55 -41.63 36.12
CA ASN A 116 13.79 -41.88 36.87
C ASN A 116 15.00 -41.06 36.35
N ALA A 117 14.81 -40.33 35.25
CA ALA A 117 15.80 -39.44 34.65
C ALA A 117 15.47 -37.99 35.05
N TYR A 118 16.36 -37.38 35.82
CA TYR A 118 16.28 -35.96 36.13
C TYR A 118 16.46 -35.17 34.81
N TRP A 119 15.39 -34.45 34.43
CA TRP A 119 15.29 -33.35 33.43
C TRP A 119 14.73 -33.69 32.03
N ASN A 120 13.59 -33.08 31.63
CA ASN A 120 12.81 -33.39 30.40
C ASN A 120 12.36 -32.13 29.60
N ILE A 121 13.20 -31.11 29.51
CA ILE A 121 12.86 -29.82 28.87
C ILE A 121 12.64 -29.93 27.35
N MET A 122 13.30 -30.87 26.69
CA MET A 122 13.21 -31.13 25.25
C MET A 122 11.79 -31.54 24.86
N THR A 123 11.23 -32.47 25.64
CA THR A 123 9.87 -32.98 25.41
C THR A 123 8.83 -31.91 25.70
N MET A 124 9.02 -31.10 26.74
CA MET A 124 8.11 -29.99 27.03
C MET A 124 8.19 -28.88 25.98
N ALA A 125 9.39 -28.55 25.50
CA ALA A 125 9.60 -27.58 24.42
C ALA A 125 8.92 -28.06 23.13
N GLY A 126 9.12 -29.33 22.75
CA GLY A 126 8.45 -29.96 21.62
C GLY A 126 6.93 -30.01 21.78
N ALA A 127 6.44 -30.35 22.98
CA ALA A 127 5.01 -30.38 23.26
C ALA A 127 4.36 -29.00 23.17
N ALA A 128 5.03 -27.96 23.67
CA ALA A 128 4.56 -26.58 23.60
C ALA A 128 4.58 -26.00 22.18
N ALA A 129 5.52 -26.43 21.35
CA ALA A 129 5.66 -25.95 19.97
C ALA A 129 4.80 -26.73 18.96
N HIS A 130 4.58 -28.03 19.15
CA HIS A 130 4.08 -28.91 18.09
C HIS A 130 2.86 -29.75 18.44
N LEU A 131 2.54 -29.98 19.72
CA LEU A 131 1.45 -30.92 20.08
C LEU A 131 0.07 -30.41 19.60
N GLY A 132 -0.06 -29.10 19.39
CA GLY A 132 -1.25 -28.47 18.80
C GLY A 132 -1.38 -28.64 17.28
N ASP A 133 -0.40 -29.23 16.60
CA ASP A 133 -0.47 -29.53 15.16
C ASP A 133 -1.37 -30.74 14.84
N THR A 134 -1.84 -31.48 15.85
CA THR A 134 -2.54 -32.77 15.67
C THR A 134 -3.97 -32.69 16.21
N ASP A 135 -4.97 -33.10 15.41
CA ASP A 135 -6.41 -33.05 15.73
C ASP A 135 -6.87 -33.96 16.89
N GLY A 136 -5.95 -34.61 17.61
CA GLY A 136 -6.23 -35.69 18.57
C GLY A 136 -6.33 -35.29 20.04
N MET A 137 -6.10 -34.03 20.41
CA MET A 137 -6.16 -33.55 21.80
C MET A 137 -7.29 -32.54 21.98
N ALA A 138 -8.14 -32.78 22.99
CA ALA A 138 -9.20 -31.84 23.36
C ALA A 138 -8.61 -30.51 23.86
N ALA A 139 -9.37 -29.43 23.67
CA ALA A 139 -9.03 -28.10 24.18
C ALA A 139 -8.72 -28.16 25.70
N PRO A 140 -7.71 -27.42 26.18
CA PRO A 140 -7.34 -27.45 27.59
C PRO A 140 -8.50 -27.06 28.50
N THR A 141 -8.80 -27.93 29.47
CA THR A 141 -9.75 -27.64 30.56
C THR A 141 -8.95 -27.32 31.82
N TYR A 142 -8.58 -26.05 32.02
CA TYR A 142 -8.00 -25.62 33.29
C TYR A 142 -9.12 -25.39 34.32
N PRO A 143 -8.97 -25.88 35.56
CA PRO A 143 -9.98 -25.65 36.60
C PRO A 143 -10.03 -24.16 36.95
N SER A 144 -11.25 -23.62 37.09
CA SER A 144 -11.50 -22.23 37.48
C SER A 144 -10.86 -21.91 38.84
N SER A 145 -9.76 -21.16 38.86
CA SER A 145 -9.14 -20.33 39.93
C SER A 145 -9.08 -20.81 41.39
N ASN A 146 -9.63 -21.96 41.73
CA ASN A 146 -9.80 -22.45 43.08
C ASN A 146 -8.94 -23.70 43.21
N TRP A 147 -7.63 -23.53 43.07
CA TRP A 147 -6.69 -24.57 43.50
C TRP A 147 -6.78 -24.67 45.01
N ALA A 148 -7.66 -25.54 45.50
CA ALA A 148 -7.67 -25.91 46.90
C ALA A 148 -6.25 -26.35 47.27
N THR A 149 -5.72 -25.82 48.37
CA THR A 149 -4.43 -26.17 48.96
C THR A 149 -4.44 -27.62 49.48
N GLN A 150 -4.74 -28.58 48.62
CA GLN A 150 -4.73 -29.99 48.97
C GLN A 150 -3.34 -30.57 48.80
N THR A 151 -3.00 -31.42 49.75
CA THR A 151 -1.70 -32.09 49.92
C THR A 151 -1.48 -33.08 48.78
N GLY A 152 -0.73 -32.70 47.75
CA GLY A 152 -0.32 -33.58 46.64
C GLY A 152 -0.27 -32.85 45.30
N GLY A 153 0.91 -32.33 44.92
CA GLY A 153 1.13 -31.59 43.69
C GLY A 153 0.78 -32.35 42.40
N LYS A 154 0.53 -31.60 41.31
CA LYS A 154 0.17 -32.14 39.98
C LYS A 154 1.39 -32.50 39.13
N LEU A 155 1.26 -33.53 38.30
CA LEU A 155 2.29 -33.95 37.34
C LEU A 155 2.18 -33.16 36.02
N PRO A 156 3.29 -32.88 35.30
CA PRO A 156 3.27 -32.19 34.01
C PRO A 156 2.30 -32.76 32.97
N SER A 157 2.10 -34.08 32.95
CA SER A 157 1.15 -34.75 32.05
C SER A 157 -0.30 -34.38 32.32
N GLU A 158 -0.63 -33.97 33.55
CA GLU A 158 -1.96 -33.49 33.94
C GLU A 158 -2.20 -32.03 33.52
N LEU A 159 -1.15 -31.32 33.07
CA LEU A 159 -1.20 -29.92 32.64
C LEU A 159 -1.22 -29.76 31.10
N LEU A 160 -1.11 -30.86 30.36
CA LEU A 160 -1.24 -30.88 28.90
C LEU A 160 -2.70 -30.60 28.48
N PRO A 161 -2.92 -29.91 27.36
CA PRO A 161 -1.92 -29.39 26.41
C PRO A 161 -1.30 -28.01 26.77
N PHE A 162 -0.10 -27.72 26.26
CA PHE A 162 0.68 -26.50 26.58
C PHE A 162 0.54 -25.33 25.57
N TRP A 163 -0.40 -25.38 24.61
CA TRP A 163 -0.62 -24.28 23.66
C TRP A 163 -1.82 -23.41 24.04
N ILE A 164 -1.84 -22.17 23.56
CA ILE A 164 -2.83 -21.16 23.94
C ILE A 164 -4.05 -21.25 23.03
N ASN A 165 -5.25 -21.32 23.61
CA ASN A 165 -6.53 -21.34 22.88
C ASN A 165 -7.51 -20.24 23.33
N GLN A 166 -7.37 -19.71 24.56
CA GLN A 166 -8.20 -18.64 25.12
C GLN A 166 -7.42 -17.82 26.16
N ARG A 167 -7.81 -16.56 26.37
CA ARG A 167 -7.24 -15.68 27.41
C ARG A 167 -8.27 -14.66 27.89
N ASP A 168 -8.38 -14.47 29.21
CA ASP A 168 -9.35 -13.55 29.83
C ASP A 168 -10.80 -13.78 29.33
N GLY A 169 -11.21 -15.05 29.22
CA GLY A 169 -12.52 -15.45 28.70
C GLY A 169 -12.75 -15.22 27.20
N THR A 170 -11.75 -14.68 26.47
CA THR A 170 -11.81 -14.46 25.02
C THR A 170 -11.17 -15.66 24.31
N ALA A 171 -11.92 -16.31 23.42
CA ALA A 171 -11.40 -17.38 22.57
C ALA A 171 -10.59 -16.78 21.40
N LEU A 172 -9.47 -17.41 21.04
CA LEU A 172 -8.70 -17.05 19.85
C LEU A 172 -9.30 -17.75 18.61
N THR A 173 -9.44 -17.05 17.48
CA THR A 173 -10.10 -17.58 16.27
C THR A 173 -9.37 -18.81 15.70
N TYR A 174 -8.05 -18.88 15.87
CA TYR A 174 -7.25 -20.07 15.56
C TYR A 174 -7.01 -20.89 16.83
N SER A 175 -7.44 -22.15 16.80
CA SER A 175 -7.56 -22.98 18.01
C SER A 175 -6.25 -23.30 18.74
N ASN A 176 -5.07 -23.11 18.12
CA ASN A 176 -3.79 -23.60 18.66
C ASN A 176 -2.63 -22.60 18.43
N HIS A 177 -2.30 -21.77 19.43
CA HIS A 177 -1.12 -20.89 19.40
C HIS A 177 0.09 -21.55 20.07
N PRO A 178 1.17 -21.89 19.31
CA PRO A 178 2.35 -22.54 19.86
C PRO A 178 3.21 -21.57 20.68
N ILE A 179 3.93 -22.11 21.66
CA ILE A 179 4.88 -21.36 22.50
C ILE A 179 6.30 -21.71 22.06
N ARG A 180 7.09 -20.70 21.69
CA ARG A 180 8.48 -20.87 21.22
C ARG A 180 9.45 -20.87 22.39
N THR A 181 10.35 -21.84 22.44
CA THR A 181 11.37 -21.92 23.49
C THR A 181 12.68 -21.29 23.00
N MET A 182 13.22 -20.37 23.79
CA MET A 182 14.56 -19.79 23.64
C MET A 182 15.43 -20.28 24.80
N THR A 183 16.65 -20.71 24.51
CA THR A 183 17.58 -21.15 25.55
C THR A 183 18.83 -20.28 25.54
N VAL A 184 19.15 -19.73 26.70
CA VAL A 184 20.37 -18.94 26.94
C VAL A 184 21.24 -19.73 27.90
N GLY A 185 22.39 -20.19 27.42
CA GLY A 185 23.35 -20.93 28.23
C GLY A 185 24.10 -19.96 29.16
N VAL A 186 23.99 -20.17 30.47
CA VAL A 186 24.72 -19.38 31.48
C VAL A 186 25.78 -20.28 32.13
N SER A 187 27.02 -20.18 31.63
CA SER A 187 28.26 -20.81 32.13
C SER A 187 28.27 -22.35 32.22
N LEU A 188 28.80 -23.03 31.19
CA LEU A 188 29.00 -24.48 31.16
C LEU A 188 30.25 -24.97 30.42
N ALA A 189 30.84 -26.06 30.93
CA ALA A 189 31.81 -26.89 30.22
C ALA A 189 31.13 -27.88 29.24
N GLY A 190 31.78 -28.18 28.12
CA GLY A 190 31.28 -29.08 27.05
C GLY A 190 30.90 -28.35 25.76
N THR A 191 30.51 -29.10 24.72
CA THR A 191 30.06 -28.59 23.41
C THR A 191 28.59 -28.91 23.15
N PHE A 192 27.91 -28.11 22.32
CA PHE A 192 26.50 -28.39 21.96
C PHE A 192 26.35 -29.62 21.05
N THR A 193 27.45 -30.12 20.47
CA THR A 193 27.51 -31.35 19.68
C THR A 193 27.71 -32.61 20.52
N ASP A 194 27.94 -32.47 21.83
CA ASP A 194 28.11 -33.61 22.73
C ASP A 194 26.80 -34.39 22.92
N THR A 195 26.89 -35.66 23.30
CA THR A 195 25.71 -36.54 23.45
C THR A 195 25.08 -36.52 24.85
N THR A 196 25.76 -35.96 25.85
CA THR A 196 25.35 -36.02 27.26
C THR A 196 25.47 -34.69 28.02
N GLY A 197 25.99 -33.64 27.40
CA GLY A 197 26.29 -32.35 28.03
C GLY A 197 25.08 -31.42 28.18
N GLY A 198 25.14 -30.51 29.16
CA GLY A 198 24.09 -29.51 29.40
C GLY A 198 23.83 -28.57 28.24
N LYS A 199 24.88 -28.22 27.48
CA LYS A 199 24.75 -27.41 26.26
C LYS A 199 23.96 -28.13 25.16
N ALA A 200 24.21 -29.41 24.93
CA ALA A 200 23.49 -30.20 23.94
C ALA A 200 21.99 -30.29 24.25
N ARG A 201 21.66 -30.35 25.54
CA ARG A 201 20.28 -30.37 26.04
C ARG A 201 19.54 -29.06 25.81
N LEU A 202 20.18 -27.92 26.09
CA LEU A 202 19.62 -26.60 25.80
C LEU A 202 19.50 -26.33 24.30
N PHE A 203 20.46 -26.81 23.52
CA PHE A 203 20.41 -26.76 22.06
C PHE A 203 19.21 -27.55 21.52
N GLN A 204 19.07 -28.82 21.92
CA GLN A 204 17.92 -29.66 21.53
C GLN A 204 16.57 -29.08 21.97
N ALA A 205 16.47 -28.47 23.16
CA ALA A 205 15.26 -27.79 23.59
C ALA A 205 14.92 -26.57 22.71
N ALA A 206 15.90 -25.80 22.26
CA ALA A 206 15.69 -24.73 21.28
C ALA A 206 15.40 -25.24 19.86
N VAL A 207 15.88 -26.43 19.50
CA VAL A 207 15.61 -27.09 18.22
C VAL A 207 14.16 -27.57 18.17
N PHE A 208 13.75 -28.37 19.16
CA PHE A 208 12.40 -28.95 19.22
C PHE A 208 11.34 -27.94 19.67
N GLY A 209 11.74 -26.89 20.38
CA GLY A 209 10.86 -25.78 20.76
C GLY A 209 10.74 -24.68 19.70
N ASP A 210 11.20 -24.94 18.46
CA ASP A 210 11.09 -24.03 17.33
C ASP A 210 9.89 -24.44 16.44
N PRO A 211 8.73 -23.77 16.55
CA PRO A 211 7.54 -24.14 15.78
C PRO A 211 7.77 -24.10 14.26
N ARG A 212 8.80 -23.39 13.74
CA ARG A 212 9.15 -23.40 12.30
C ARG A 212 9.46 -24.78 11.75
N ARG A 213 10.14 -25.58 12.57
CA ARG A 213 10.83 -26.78 12.12
C ARG A 213 10.00 -27.97 12.55
N LYS A 214 9.43 -28.66 11.57
CA LYS A 214 8.73 -29.94 11.81
C LYS A 214 9.62 -31.15 11.56
N GLU A 215 10.79 -30.93 10.96
CA GLU A 215 11.83 -31.93 10.71
C GLU A 215 13.17 -31.33 11.11
N TRP A 216 14.05 -32.17 11.67
CA TRP A 216 15.36 -31.72 12.16
C TRP A 216 16.47 -32.66 11.69
N ASP A 217 17.57 -32.05 11.23
CA ASP A 217 18.87 -32.69 11.06
C ASP A 217 19.85 -32.00 12.03
N LEU A 218 20.08 -32.63 13.18
CA LEU A 218 20.90 -32.06 14.25
C LEU A 218 22.36 -31.81 13.81
N SER A 219 22.85 -32.47 12.75
CA SER A 219 24.21 -32.29 12.26
C SER A 219 24.41 -31.01 11.44
N GLN A 220 23.33 -30.43 10.92
CA GLN A 220 23.37 -29.23 10.08
C GLN A 220 23.00 -27.95 10.84
N LEU A 221 22.47 -28.08 12.06
CA LEU A 221 22.01 -26.95 12.86
C LEU A 221 23.13 -26.35 13.71
N LYS A 222 23.12 -25.03 13.87
CA LYS A 222 24.11 -24.28 14.65
C LYS A 222 23.48 -23.31 15.65
N PRO A 223 24.23 -22.83 16.67
CA PRO A 223 23.77 -21.78 17.59
C PRO A 223 23.32 -20.52 16.85
N PHE A 224 22.60 -19.64 17.54
CA PHE A 224 22.07 -18.41 16.97
C PHE A 224 23.18 -17.60 16.29
N ALA A 225 23.01 -17.34 14.99
CA ALA A 225 23.95 -16.58 14.20
C ALA A 225 23.19 -15.65 13.26
N ILE A 226 23.74 -14.45 13.08
CA ILE A 226 23.34 -13.53 12.03
C ILE A 226 24.35 -13.71 10.90
N VAL A 227 23.89 -13.69 9.66
CA VAL A 227 24.79 -13.81 8.50
C VAL A 227 25.60 -12.53 8.38
N GLU A 228 26.90 -12.62 8.62
CA GLU A 228 27.84 -11.50 8.62
C GLU A 228 28.57 -11.33 7.27
N ASP A 229 28.36 -12.24 6.31
CA ASP A 229 28.92 -12.13 4.96
C ASP A 229 28.06 -11.18 4.10
N PRO A 230 28.59 -10.01 3.67
CA PRO A 230 27.85 -9.03 2.87
C PRO A 230 27.45 -9.52 1.47
N SER A 231 28.02 -10.63 1.01
CA SER A 231 27.73 -11.23 -0.30
C SER A 231 26.60 -12.27 -0.26
N ASP A 232 26.20 -12.72 0.93
CA ASP A 232 25.09 -13.63 1.11
C ASP A 232 23.74 -12.86 1.07
N PRO A 233 22.72 -13.32 0.31
CA PRO A 233 21.39 -12.68 0.27
C PRO A 233 20.65 -12.63 1.62
N ASN A 234 21.19 -13.31 2.64
CA ASN A 234 20.72 -13.30 4.01
C ASN A 234 21.56 -12.42 4.93
N PHE A 235 22.51 -11.62 4.42
CA PHE A 235 23.30 -10.67 5.21
C PHE A 235 22.44 -9.84 6.18
N GLY A 236 22.84 -9.80 7.44
CA GLY A 236 22.11 -9.11 8.51
C GLY A 236 20.82 -9.80 8.97
N LYS A 237 20.47 -10.97 8.41
CA LYS A 237 19.34 -11.80 8.85
C LYS A 237 19.85 -12.99 9.66
N LYS A 238 18.94 -13.57 10.46
CA LYS A 238 19.18 -14.85 11.13
C LYS A 238 19.54 -15.91 10.10
N ASP A 239 20.64 -16.62 10.34
CA ASP A 239 21.08 -17.70 9.49
C ASP A 239 20.02 -18.82 9.43
N PRO A 240 19.64 -19.32 8.23
CA PRO A 240 18.60 -20.34 8.06
C PRO A 240 18.85 -21.65 8.85
N ASN A 241 20.12 -21.98 9.10
CA ASN A 241 20.54 -23.17 9.84
C ASN A 241 20.76 -22.91 11.33
N SER A 242 20.53 -21.67 11.79
CA SER A 242 20.67 -21.33 13.21
C SER A 242 19.38 -21.57 14.01
N VAL A 243 19.51 -21.97 15.27
CA VAL A 243 18.40 -22.16 16.24
C VAL A 243 18.44 -21.10 17.33
N ASN A 244 17.37 -20.98 18.13
CA ASN A 244 17.27 -20.05 19.27
C ASN A 244 18.07 -20.50 20.50
N PHE A 245 19.27 -21.01 20.26
CA PHE A 245 20.22 -21.37 21.27
C PHE A 245 21.32 -20.32 21.30
N PHE A 246 21.43 -19.62 22.41
CA PHE A 246 22.42 -18.58 22.63
C PHE A 246 23.51 -19.13 23.56
N ASP A 247 24.66 -19.48 23.00
CA ASP A 247 25.77 -20.08 23.74
C ASP A 247 26.72 -19.01 24.27
N ALA A 248 26.41 -18.45 25.45
CA ALA A 248 27.29 -17.48 26.09
C ALA A 248 28.44 -18.20 26.83
N ALA A 249 29.68 -17.93 26.41
CA ALA A 249 30.87 -18.46 27.09
C ALA A 249 31.35 -17.57 28.25
N ASP A 250 30.96 -16.28 28.25
CA ASP A 250 31.39 -15.29 29.22
C ASP A 250 30.28 -14.25 29.51
N PRO A 251 30.43 -13.43 30.57
CA PRO A 251 29.42 -12.44 30.95
C PRO A 251 29.16 -11.35 29.89
N GLN A 252 30.12 -11.02 29.03
CA GLN A 252 29.94 -10.01 27.98
C GLN A 252 29.10 -10.59 26.84
N GLN A 253 29.45 -11.80 26.38
CA GLN A 253 28.64 -12.55 25.42
C GLN A 253 27.22 -12.82 25.93
N LEU A 254 27.06 -13.03 27.25
CA LEU A 254 25.73 -13.20 27.85
C LEU A 254 24.85 -11.95 27.67
N VAL A 255 25.41 -10.76 27.88
CA VAL A 255 24.69 -9.49 27.66
C VAL A 255 24.36 -9.31 26.17
N GLU A 256 25.33 -9.53 25.28
CA GLU A 256 25.13 -9.43 23.83
C GLU A 256 24.07 -10.41 23.32
N TYR A 257 24.06 -11.64 23.84
CA TYR A 257 23.08 -12.65 23.47
C TYR A 257 21.71 -12.42 24.08
N LEU A 258 21.64 -11.82 25.27
CA LEU A 258 20.39 -11.39 25.87
C LEU A 258 19.75 -10.27 25.04
N ASP A 259 20.54 -9.30 24.60
CA ASP A 259 20.11 -8.25 23.67
C ASP A 259 19.63 -8.87 22.35
N LYS A 260 20.37 -9.83 21.79
CA LYS A 260 19.95 -10.56 20.58
C LYS A 260 18.66 -11.37 20.78
N ALA A 261 18.44 -11.96 21.95
CA ALA A 261 17.23 -12.71 22.28
C ALA A 261 16.01 -11.78 22.40
N PHE A 262 16.16 -10.62 23.06
CA PHE A 262 15.10 -9.60 23.11
C PHE A 262 14.88 -8.92 21.76
N TYR A 263 15.93 -8.71 20.98
CA TYR A 263 15.83 -8.24 19.61
C TYR A 263 15.00 -9.21 18.75
N GLU A 264 15.33 -10.51 18.74
CA GLU A 264 14.54 -11.53 18.03
C GLU A 264 13.08 -11.55 18.50
N ALA A 265 12.81 -11.41 19.81
CA ALA A 265 11.45 -11.38 20.36
C ALA A 265 10.65 -10.14 19.95
N THR A 266 11.30 -8.98 19.79
CA THR A 266 10.67 -7.71 19.42
C THR A 266 10.54 -7.52 17.91
N THR A 267 11.47 -8.02 17.11
CA THR A 267 11.39 -7.95 15.64
C THR A 267 10.36 -8.92 15.06
N THR A 268 10.13 -10.04 15.74
CA THR A 268 9.19 -11.07 15.28
C THR A 268 7.74 -10.72 15.61
N SER A 269 7.48 -9.86 16.61
CA SER A 269 6.13 -9.48 17.08
C SER A 269 5.51 -8.26 16.36
N GLY A 270 6.13 -7.77 15.29
CA GLY A 270 5.69 -6.58 14.57
C GLY A 270 4.48 -6.82 13.66
N ASN A 271 3.27 -6.66 14.21
CA ASN A 271 2.04 -6.54 13.43
C ASN A 271 1.98 -5.19 12.70
N THR A 272 2.25 -5.16 11.40
CA THR A 272 1.92 -3.97 10.57
C THR A 272 1.09 -4.38 9.36
N SER A 273 -0.23 -4.44 9.55
CA SER A 273 -1.19 -4.42 8.45
C SER A 273 -0.99 -3.12 7.68
N THR A 274 -0.57 -3.23 6.42
CA THR A 274 -0.19 -2.10 5.58
C THR A 274 -1.00 -2.12 4.30
N THR A 275 -1.57 -0.98 3.92
CA THR A 275 -2.13 -0.77 2.58
C THR A 275 -1.08 -0.13 1.67
N ALA A 276 -1.31 -0.28 0.36
CA ALA A 276 -0.48 0.12 -0.78
C ALA A 276 0.55 1.27 -0.54
N PRO A 277 1.87 0.98 -0.44
CA PRO A 277 2.93 2.00 -0.34
C PRO A 277 3.04 2.86 -1.59
N VAL A 278 2.55 4.09 -1.53
CA VAL A 278 2.45 4.91 -2.74
C VAL A 278 3.79 5.58 -3.08
N LEU A 279 4.43 5.09 -4.16
CA LEU A 279 5.71 5.58 -4.65
C LEU A 279 5.53 6.93 -5.39
N PRO A 280 6.29 7.99 -5.05
CA PRO A 280 6.29 9.23 -5.81
C PRO A 280 6.79 8.99 -7.23
N THR A 281 6.30 9.85 -8.11
CA THR A 281 6.56 9.75 -9.54
C THR A 281 7.80 10.58 -9.89
N MET A 282 8.80 9.96 -10.51
CA MET A 282 10.08 10.57 -10.89
C MET A 282 9.90 11.79 -11.82
N GLY A 283 10.68 12.85 -11.61
CA GLY A 283 10.65 14.04 -12.49
C GLY A 283 11.74 15.10 -12.32
N SER A 284 12.28 15.35 -11.12
CA SER A 284 13.34 16.35 -10.92
C SER A 284 14.10 16.08 -9.62
N GLY A 285 15.38 15.69 -9.69
CA GLY A 285 16.26 15.55 -8.50
C GLY A 285 15.96 14.42 -7.49
N LEU A 286 14.73 13.90 -7.45
CA LEU A 286 14.21 12.95 -6.45
C LEU A 286 14.67 11.48 -6.62
N GLY A 287 15.62 11.19 -7.50
CA GLY A 287 16.03 9.81 -7.81
C GLY A 287 16.69 9.04 -6.66
N THR A 288 16.95 9.70 -5.54
CA THR A 288 17.65 9.20 -4.35
C THR A 288 16.78 9.24 -3.09
N GLN A 289 15.48 9.53 -3.20
CA GLN A 289 14.54 9.51 -2.09
C GLN A 289 13.14 9.01 -2.50
N VAL A 290 12.41 8.44 -1.55
CA VAL A 290 11.06 7.90 -1.73
C VAL A 290 10.16 8.42 -0.61
N TYR A 291 8.94 8.81 -0.97
CA TYR A 291 7.88 9.16 -0.02
C TYR A 291 6.93 7.97 0.10
N LEU A 292 6.56 7.62 1.33
CA LEU A 292 5.70 6.48 1.61
C LEU A 292 4.57 6.93 2.53
N ALA A 293 3.36 6.83 1.99
CA ALA A 293 2.14 6.96 2.76
C ALA A 293 1.79 5.62 3.43
N GLN A 294 1.38 5.67 4.69
CA GLN A 294 0.94 4.53 5.49
C GLN A 294 -0.47 4.77 6.02
N PHE A 295 -1.24 3.70 6.14
CA PHE A 295 -2.49 3.62 6.88
C PHE A 295 -2.45 2.40 7.80
N THR A 296 -2.96 2.58 9.02
CA THR A 296 -3.16 1.52 10.00
C THR A 296 -4.67 1.39 10.26
N PRO A 297 -5.33 0.33 9.76
CA PRO A 297 -6.72 0.09 10.08
C PRO A 297 -6.87 -0.15 11.58
N PRO A 298 -7.90 0.41 12.23
CA PRO A 298 -8.18 0.08 13.61
C PRO A 298 -8.58 -1.39 13.72
N GLU A 299 -8.29 -2.00 14.87
CA GLU A 299 -8.81 -3.31 15.22
C GLU A 299 -10.35 -3.32 15.06
N PRO A 300 -10.97 -4.44 14.65
CA PRO A 300 -12.43 -4.53 14.53
C PRO A 300 -13.19 -4.15 15.81
N SER A 301 -12.57 -4.34 16.98
CA SER A 301 -13.05 -3.93 18.30
C SER A 301 -12.89 -2.43 18.61
N LYS A 302 -12.10 -1.70 17.81
CA LYS A 302 -11.78 -0.26 17.92
C LYS A 302 -12.27 0.55 16.72
N SER A 303 -13.38 0.11 16.09
CA SER A 303 -14.04 0.73 14.94
C SER A 303 -14.54 2.16 15.22
N GLY A 304 -13.63 3.14 15.24
CA GLY A 304 -13.94 4.56 15.30
C GLY A 304 -13.79 5.26 13.94
N PRO A 305 -14.30 6.50 13.82
CA PRO A 305 -14.27 7.24 12.56
C PRO A 305 -12.89 7.82 12.23
N VAL A 306 -11.99 7.88 13.20
CA VAL A 306 -10.63 8.43 13.07
C VAL A 306 -9.64 7.30 12.90
N TRP A 307 -8.96 7.31 11.76
CA TRP A 307 -7.97 6.31 11.40
C TRP A 307 -6.56 6.91 11.46
N SER A 308 -5.58 6.06 11.77
CA SER A 308 -4.17 6.45 11.91
C SER A 308 -3.41 6.19 10.62
N GLY A 309 -2.47 7.07 10.31
CA GLY A 309 -1.54 6.89 9.20
C GLY A 309 -0.38 7.86 9.29
N ASP A 310 0.48 7.82 8.28
CA ASP A 310 1.67 8.66 8.23
C ASP A 310 2.14 8.91 6.78
N LEU A 311 2.91 9.96 6.59
CA LEU A 311 3.70 10.21 5.38
C LEU A 311 5.18 10.27 5.78
N MET A 312 5.98 9.35 5.25
CA MET A 312 7.38 9.19 5.60
C MET A 312 8.29 9.40 4.39
N MET A 313 9.47 9.97 4.61
CA MET A 313 10.52 10.05 3.59
C MET A 313 11.68 9.13 3.94
N PHE A 314 12.12 8.33 2.96
CA PHE A 314 13.32 7.51 3.06
C PHE A 314 14.28 7.77 1.90
N PRO A 315 15.60 7.78 2.14
CA PRO A 315 16.59 7.77 1.08
C PRO A 315 16.63 6.40 0.41
N THR A 316 17.07 6.40 -0.85
CA THR A 316 17.25 5.19 -1.64
C THR A 316 18.66 5.11 -2.19
N ARG A 317 19.14 3.88 -2.39
CA ARG A 317 20.39 3.59 -3.11
C ARG A 317 20.17 2.48 -4.12
N GLU A 318 21.03 2.40 -5.12
CA GLU A 318 21.03 1.31 -6.09
C GLU A 318 22.14 0.30 -5.78
N VAL A 319 21.76 -0.98 -5.73
CA VAL A 319 22.68 -2.11 -5.62
C VAL A 319 22.22 -3.17 -6.62
N ASN A 320 23.08 -3.57 -7.56
CA ASN A 320 22.80 -4.61 -8.56
C ASN A 320 21.49 -4.41 -9.36
N GLY A 321 21.16 -3.17 -9.74
CA GLY A 321 19.94 -2.85 -10.49
C GLY A 321 18.64 -2.84 -9.65
N GLN A 322 18.73 -3.14 -8.36
CA GLN A 322 17.62 -3.06 -7.40
C GLN A 322 17.73 -1.79 -6.56
N THR A 323 16.57 -1.18 -6.29
CA THR A 323 16.48 -0.03 -5.39
C THR A 323 16.31 -0.53 -3.97
N GLN A 324 17.24 -0.15 -3.10
CA GLN A 324 17.18 -0.41 -1.67
C GLN A 324 16.76 0.87 -0.94
N ILE A 325 15.84 0.73 0.00
CA ILE A 325 15.54 1.80 0.95
C ILE A 325 16.58 1.73 2.06
N VAL A 326 17.17 2.88 2.41
CA VAL A 326 18.16 2.98 3.47
C VAL A 326 17.69 3.91 4.57
N ASP A 327 18.25 3.72 5.75
CA ASP A 327 18.06 4.63 6.87
C ASP A 327 18.92 5.89 6.72
N GLY A 328 18.92 6.71 7.76
CA GLY A 328 19.69 7.94 7.77
C GLY A 328 21.22 7.79 7.75
N SER A 329 21.73 6.61 8.12
CA SER A 329 23.15 6.24 8.11
C SER A 329 23.59 5.62 6.79
N GLY A 330 22.63 5.20 5.96
CA GLY A 330 22.88 4.51 4.70
C GLY A 330 22.86 3.00 4.75
N THR A 331 22.41 2.45 5.87
CA THR A 331 22.20 1.03 6.06
C THR A 331 20.86 0.64 5.43
N GLU A 332 20.82 -0.47 4.71
CA GLU A 332 19.56 -0.99 4.14
C GLU A 332 18.56 -1.30 5.25
N ILE A 333 17.34 -0.78 5.10
CA ILE A 333 16.26 -1.14 6.01
C ILE A 333 15.69 -2.48 5.58
N VAL A 334 16.06 -3.53 6.30
CA VAL A 334 15.50 -4.87 6.16
C VAL A 334 14.35 -5.01 7.17
N GLY A 335 13.11 -5.20 6.70
CA GLY A 335 11.92 -5.38 7.54
C GLY A 335 10.92 -4.22 7.48
N ALA A 336 10.19 -3.97 8.57
CA ALA A 336 9.19 -2.92 8.62
C ALA A 336 9.82 -1.52 8.47
N LEU A 337 9.22 -0.70 7.60
CA LEU A 337 9.49 0.72 7.44
C LEU A 337 8.64 1.47 8.47
N THR A 338 9.30 2.04 9.48
CA THR A 338 8.64 2.74 10.59
C THR A 338 9.04 4.22 10.59
N LYS A 339 8.23 5.05 11.27
CA LYS A 339 8.50 6.48 11.44
C LYS A 339 9.86 6.77 12.08
N ASP A 340 10.40 5.85 12.89
CA ASP A 340 11.71 5.99 13.55
C ASP A 340 12.89 5.74 12.61
N LYS A 341 12.68 4.94 11.55
CA LYS A 341 13.70 4.68 10.52
C LYS A 341 13.63 5.67 9.37
N ALA A 342 12.51 6.37 9.23
CA ALA A 342 12.32 7.41 8.24
C ALA A 342 13.24 8.61 8.52
N ARG A 343 13.61 9.35 7.49
CA ARG A 343 14.36 10.61 7.66
C ARG A 343 13.52 11.67 8.31
N TRP A 344 12.24 11.70 7.95
CA TRP A 344 11.22 12.46 8.60
C TRP A 344 9.89 11.73 8.42
N ALA A 345 8.97 11.95 9.36
CA ALA A 345 7.62 11.43 9.36
C ALA A 345 6.65 12.56 9.67
N ALA A 346 5.57 12.68 8.88
CA ALA A 346 4.59 13.75 9.01
C ALA A 346 3.88 13.72 10.38
N SER A 347 3.62 12.52 10.92
CA SER A 347 3.06 12.37 12.26
C SER A 347 3.93 13.06 13.31
N ASN A 348 5.25 12.81 13.33
CA ASN A 348 6.19 13.45 14.25
C ASN A 348 6.27 14.96 14.02
N ILE A 349 6.26 15.42 12.75
CA ILE A 349 6.24 16.85 12.41
C ILE A 349 5.01 17.53 13.01
N LEU A 350 3.83 16.94 12.87
CA LEU A 350 2.57 17.49 13.38
C LEU A 350 2.48 17.42 14.91
N GLN A 351 3.02 16.36 15.54
CA GLN A 351 3.13 16.27 17.00
C GLN A 351 4.02 17.39 17.56
N ASP A 352 5.21 17.58 16.98
CA ASP A 352 6.15 18.63 17.37
C ASP A 352 5.55 20.03 17.19
N LYS A 353 4.81 20.23 16.09
CA LYS A 353 4.17 21.51 15.78
C LYS A 353 3.01 21.80 16.72
N GLY A 354 2.22 20.78 17.02
CA GLY A 354 1.00 20.86 17.82
C GLY A 354 -0.16 21.51 17.06
N TRP A 355 -1.39 21.07 17.36
CA TRP A 355 -2.60 21.50 16.63
C TRP A 355 -2.85 23.02 16.67
N LYS A 356 -2.38 23.73 17.70
CA LYS A 356 -2.58 25.18 17.88
C LYS A 356 -1.75 26.04 16.92
N ASN A 357 -0.64 25.51 16.42
CA ASN A 357 0.29 26.25 15.55
C ASN A 357 0.10 25.90 14.07
N ARG A 358 -0.96 25.15 13.73
CA ARG A 358 -1.30 24.80 12.35
C ARG A 358 -2.04 25.95 11.68
N VAL A 359 -1.74 26.16 10.41
CA VAL A 359 -2.45 27.12 9.56
C VAL A 359 -3.38 26.33 8.65
N VAL A 360 -4.68 26.52 8.81
CA VAL A 360 -5.70 25.79 8.05
C VAL A 360 -6.44 26.74 7.14
N TYR A 361 -6.46 26.42 5.85
CA TYR A 361 -7.22 27.12 4.84
C TYR A 361 -8.51 26.36 4.56
N THR A 362 -9.56 27.10 4.24
CA THR A 362 -10.78 26.53 3.66
C THR A 362 -11.37 27.53 2.67
N ARG A 363 -12.49 27.19 2.07
CA ARG A 363 -13.19 28.03 1.09
C ARG A 363 -14.63 28.18 1.53
N ARG A 364 -15.22 29.36 1.28
CA ARG A 364 -16.68 29.55 1.43
C ARG A 364 -17.42 29.02 0.19
N PRO A 365 -18.69 28.59 0.30
CA PRO A 365 -19.46 28.19 -0.87
C PRO A 365 -19.54 29.31 -1.93
N ALA A 366 -19.53 28.96 -3.22
CA ALA A 366 -19.77 29.94 -4.27
C ALA A 366 -21.18 30.54 -4.13
N THR A 367 -21.30 31.81 -4.49
CA THR A 367 -22.59 32.47 -4.69
C THR A 367 -22.64 33.07 -6.09
N SER A 368 -23.85 33.40 -6.57
CA SER A 368 -23.98 34.08 -7.86
C SER A 368 -23.21 35.42 -7.93
N ALA A 369 -23.03 36.10 -6.79
CA ALA A 369 -22.26 37.35 -6.70
C ALA A 369 -20.74 37.11 -6.61
N VAL A 370 -20.32 36.00 -5.97
CA VAL A 370 -18.91 35.61 -5.82
C VAL A 370 -18.74 34.14 -6.24
N PRO A 371 -18.61 33.86 -7.54
CA PRO A 371 -18.55 32.48 -8.04
C PRO A 371 -17.25 31.73 -7.69
N ASN A 372 -16.16 32.46 -7.41
CA ASN A 372 -14.88 31.90 -7.00
C ASN A 372 -14.37 32.64 -5.75
N PRO A 373 -14.95 32.35 -4.56
CA PRO A 373 -14.56 33.01 -3.33
C PRO A 373 -13.12 32.65 -2.95
N PRO A 374 -12.33 33.61 -2.42
CA PRO A 374 -10.95 33.34 -2.01
C PRO A 374 -10.89 32.37 -0.82
N LEU A 375 -9.71 31.79 -0.59
CA LEU A 375 -9.48 30.98 0.61
C LEU A 375 -9.60 31.84 1.87
N VAL A 376 -10.16 31.24 2.90
CA VAL A 376 -10.22 31.76 4.27
C VAL A 376 -9.11 31.07 5.05
N ARG A 377 -8.17 31.85 5.60
CA ARG A 377 -7.13 31.39 6.52
C ARG A 377 -7.71 31.40 7.93
N VAL A 378 -7.62 30.28 8.64
CA VAL A 378 -8.01 30.14 10.05
C VAL A 378 -6.74 29.86 10.85
N ASP A 379 -6.45 30.74 11.80
CA ASP A 379 -5.28 30.65 12.67
C ASP A 379 -5.74 30.35 14.10
N LEU A 380 -5.22 29.28 14.69
CA LEU A 380 -5.57 28.87 16.05
C LEU A 380 -4.51 29.29 17.08
N SER A 381 -3.51 30.08 16.68
CA SER A 381 -2.51 30.63 17.59
C SER A 381 -3.11 31.80 18.41
N GLY A 382 -3.26 31.60 19.73
CA GLY A 382 -3.70 32.66 20.66
C GLY A 382 -4.99 32.38 21.44
N THR A 383 -5.22 33.17 22.50
CA THR A 383 -6.34 33.01 23.44
C THR A 383 -7.65 33.60 22.89
N THR A 384 -8.68 32.74 22.89
CA THR A 384 -10.06 32.87 22.38
C THR A 384 -10.23 32.67 20.87
N PRO A 385 -10.15 31.42 20.37
CA PRO A 385 -10.34 31.11 18.94
C PRO A 385 -11.69 31.55 18.35
N THR A 386 -12.67 31.89 19.19
CA THR A 386 -13.94 32.46 18.74
C THR A 386 -13.81 33.89 18.20
N SER A 387 -12.73 34.64 18.46
CA SER A 387 -12.56 35.98 17.87
C SER A 387 -11.73 35.98 16.57
N ASP A 388 -11.21 34.83 16.14
CA ASP A 388 -10.50 34.72 14.86
C ASP A 388 -11.43 35.06 13.70
N ALA A 389 -10.96 35.95 12.81
CA ALA A 389 -11.75 36.41 11.67
C ALA A 389 -12.04 35.28 10.67
N GLY A 390 -11.11 34.33 10.54
CA GLY A 390 -11.27 33.14 9.70
C GLY A 390 -12.36 32.22 10.25
N PHE A 391 -12.30 31.87 11.54
CA PHE A 391 -13.34 31.08 12.20
C PHE A 391 -14.71 31.75 12.10
N GLN A 392 -14.80 33.05 12.36
CA GLN A 392 -16.05 33.80 12.23
C GLN A 392 -16.62 33.75 10.80
N ALA A 393 -15.78 33.70 9.78
CA ALA A 393 -16.21 33.60 8.38
C ALA A 393 -16.73 32.21 7.97
N ILE A 394 -16.44 31.16 8.76
CA ILE A 394 -16.80 29.76 8.41
C ILE A 394 -17.73 29.09 9.44
N LYS A 395 -17.93 29.66 10.62
CA LYS A 395 -18.68 29.03 11.72
C LYS A 395 -20.10 28.59 11.34
N ASP A 396 -20.72 29.24 10.36
CA ASP A 396 -22.07 28.87 9.90
C ASP A 396 -22.08 27.63 9.00
N LEU A 397 -20.92 27.19 8.53
CA LEU A 397 -20.72 25.95 7.77
C LEU A 397 -20.43 24.75 8.68
N LEU A 398 -20.09 25.00 9.96
CA LEU A 398 -19.70 23.97 10.91
C LEU A 398 -20.94 23.39 11.63
N PRO A 399 -20.98 22.07 11.89
CA PRO A 399 -22.04 21.45 12.66
C PRO A 399 -21.95 21.86 14.14
N GLY A 400 -23.10 22.06 14.77
CA GLY A 400 -23.20 22.39 16.19
C GLY A 400 -24.33 23.37 16.48
N THR A 401 -24.87 23.32 17.69
CA THR A 401 -25.99 24.16 18.14
C THR A 401 -25.56 25.58 18.52
N ASP A 402 -24.30 25.77 18.89
CA ASP A 402 -23.71 27.06 19.27
C ASP A 402 -22.23 27.17 18.83
N ASP A 403 -21.67 28.38 18.93
CA ASP A 403 -20.29 28.68 18.53
C ASP A 403 -19.24 27.89 19.35
N THR A 404 -19.57 27.45 20.57
CA THR A 404 -18.66 26.66 21.41
C THR A 404 -18.56 25.21 20.91
N ALA A 405 -19.71 24.60 20.59
CA ALA A 405 -19.77 23.26 20.01
C ALA A 405 -19.08 23.22 18.64
N LYS A 406 -19.35 24.22 17.80
CA LYS A 406 -18.70 24.38 16.48
C LYS A 406 -17.19 24.52 16.61
N LEU A 407 -16.72 25.33 17.57
CA LEU A 407 -15.30 25.48 17.83
C LEU A 407 -14.68 24.18 18.36
N SER A 408 -15.38 23.43 19.20
CA SER A 408 -14.93 22.12 19.67
C SER A 408 -14.75 21.13 18.51
N GLY A 409 -15.74 21.05 17.61
CA GLY A 409 -15.66 20.30 16.35
C GLY A 409 -14.44 20.68 15.51
N TRP A 410 -14.23 21.98 15.33
CA TRP A 410 -13.08 22.50 14.60
C TRP A 410 -11.75 22.14 15.26
N LYS A 411 -11.61 22.32 16.58
CA LYS A 411 -10.40 21.94 17.32
C LYS A 411 -10.07 20.46 17.15
N PHE A 412 -11.08 19.59 17.27
CA PHE A 412 -10.90 18.16 17.10
C PHE A 412 -10.45 17.79 15.68
N LEU A 413 -11.04 18.43 14.66
CA LEU A 413 -10.62 18.27 13.27
C LEU A 413 -9.15 18.66 13.08
N VAL A 414 -8.73 19.81 13.61
CA VAL A 414 -7.34 20.30 13.49
C VAL A 414 -6.32 19.47 14.30
N GLY A 415 -6.80 18.55 15.14
CA GLY A 415 -5.97 17.56 15.82
C GLY A 415 -5.90 17.69 17.34
N ALA A 416 -6.81 18.44 17.97
CA ALA A 416 -6.94 18.42 19.42
C ALA A 416 -7.44 17.06 19.91
N GLY A 417 -6.94 16.62 21.08
CA GLY A 417 -7.44 15.46 21.79
C GLY A 417 -8.87 15.66 22.32
N ALA A 418 -9.44 14.62 22.92
CA ALA A 418 -10.79 14.68 23.51
C ALA A 418 -10.89 15.70 24.66
N ASP A 419 -9.77 16.02 25.31
CA ASP A 419 -9.64 17.07 26.32
C ASP A 419 -9.67 18.49 25.73
N GLY A 420 -9.58 18.64 24.40
CA GLY A 420 -9.51 19.93 23.71
C GLY A 420 -8.23 20.73 23.98
N ILE A 421 -7.21 20.10 24.59
CA ILE A 421 -5.96 20.74 25.00
C ILE A 421 -4.77 20.02 24.36
N SER A 422 -4.66 18.71 24.54
CA SER A 422 -3.59 17.88 24.01
C SER A 422 -3.62 17.80 22.48
N THR A 423 -2.49 17.46 21.87
CA THR A 423 -2.44 17.05 20.45
C THR A 423 -2.73 15.55 20.38
N ARG A 424 -3.66 15.15 19.52
CA ARG A 424 -4.03 13.75 19.33
C ARG A 424 -2.93 13.03 18.56
N GLU A 425 -2.60 11.79 18.95
CA GLU A 425 -1.59 10.98 18.26
C GLU A 425 -1.90 10.79 16.76
N THR A 426 -3.18 10.70 16.41
CA THR A 426 -3.68 10.45 15.05
C THR A 426 -3.96 11.73 14.26
N ILE A 427 -3.16 12.78 14.46
CA ILE A 427 -3.33 14.11 13.83
C ILE A 427 -3.11 14.14 12.32
N MET A 428 -2.28 13.23 11.78
CA MET A 428 -2.00 13.16 10.33
C MET A 428 -3.14 12.49 9.53
N GLY A 429 -3.95 11.68 10.21
CA GLY A 429 -4.91 10.83 9.51
C GLY A 429 -4.28 9.76 8.63
N ASP A 430 -5.15 8.95 8.07
CA ASP A 430 -4.78 7.88 7.17
C ASP A 430 -4.72 8.34 5.71
N ILE A 431 -3.76 7.78 4.97
CA ILE A 431 -3.58 8.03 3.55
C ILE A 431 -3.76 6.70 2.81
N ILE A 432 -4.87 6.54 2.09
CA ILE A 432 -5.22 5.30 1.39
C ILE A 432 -5.01 5.40 -0.13
N ASN A 433 -5.74 6.27 -0.84
CA ASN A 433 -5.63 6.38 -2.31
C ASN A 433 -4.94 7.66 -2.81
N SER A 434 -4.50 8.52 -1.90
CA SER A 434 -3.85 9.79 -2.20
C SER A 434 -2.33 9.62 -2.35
N THR A 435 -1.85 9.71 -3.60
CA THR A 435 -0.41 9.68 -3.92
C THR A 435 0.20 11.04 -3.61
N PRO A 436 1.24 11.14 -2.77
CA PRO A 436 1.91 12.41 -2.55
C PRO A 436 2.49 12.93 -3.86
N ALA A 437 2.32 14.22 -4.11
CA ALA A 437 2.86 14.91 -5.28
C ALA A 437 3.90 15.93 -4.83
N VAL A 438 5.01 16.05 -5.57
CA VAL A 438 6.16 16.87 -5.17
C VAL A 438 6.48 17.90 -6.26
N LEU A 439 6.59 19.17 -5.87
CA LEU A 439 7.03 20.28 -6.71
C LEU A 439 8.35 20.84 -6.17
N ALA A 440 9.38 20.86 -7.00
CA ALA A 440 10.67 21.47 -6.65
C ALA A 440 10.69 22.95 -7.01
N TYR A 441 11.36 23.75 -6.17
CA TYR A 441 11.58 25.18 -6.38
C TYR A 441 13.06 25.45 -6.64
N SER A 442 13.34 26.50 -7.41
CA SER A 442 14.69 26.99 -7.70
C SER A 442 15.46 27.39 -6.42
N ASP A 443 14.76 28.01 -5.48
CA ASP A 443 15.27 28.44 -4.16
C ASP A 443 14.16 28.28 -3.10
N MET A 444 14.50 28.47 -1.83
CA MET A 444 13.53 28.52 -0.73
C MET A 444 12.95 29.94 -0.62
N PRO A 445 11.62 30.13 -0.75
CA PRO A 445 11.02 31.45 -0.65
C PRO A 445 11.07 32.00 0.78
N THR A 446 11.15 33.32 0.88
CA THR A 446 11.19 34.05 2.17
C THR A 446 9.96 33.80 3.03
N SER A 447 8.80 33.60 2.41
CA SER A 447 7.56 33.20 3.06
C SER A 447 7.70 31.84 3.78
N ALA A 448 8.24 30.82 3.09
CA ALA A 448 8.51 29.51 3.69
C ALA A 448 9.57 29.58 4.79
N ALA A 449 10.60 30.41 4.60
CA ALA A 449 11.66 30.60 5.60
C ALA A 449 11.12 31.26 6.87
N SER A 450 10.14 32.17 6.72
CA SER A 450 9.46 32.84 7.83
C SER A 450 8.40 31.96 8.50
N ALA A 451 7.73 31.10 7.72
CA ALA A 451 6.73 30.18 8.22
C ALA A 451 7.33 29.03 9.06
N SER A 452 8.61 28.68 8.84
CA SER A 452 9.29 27.64 9.60
C SER A 452 10.77 27.97 9.86
N THR A 453 11.08 28.20 11.13
CA THR A 453 12.47 28.33 11.60
C THR A 453 13.26 27.02 11.43
N LYS A 454 12.58 25.87 11.48
CA LYS A 454 13.19 24.55 11.21
C LYS A 454 13.69 24.47 9.77
N LEU A 455 12.84 24.84 8.80
CA LEU A 455 13.21 24.80 7.38
C LEU A 455 14.29 25.83 7.03
N SER A 456 14.20 27.06 7.53
CA SER A 456 15.23 28.08 7.27
C SER A 456 16.60 27.72 7.86
N SER A 457 16.62 27.13 9.06
CA SER A 457 17.84 26.60 9.66
C SER A 457 18.43 25.44 8.86
N ALA A 458 17.59 24.51 8.40
CA ALA A 458 18.01 23.41 7.53
C ALA A 458 18.55 23.90 6.18
N TRP A 459 17.91 24.91 5.60
CA TRP A 459 18.35 25.55 4.36
C TRP A 459 19.76 26.12 4.52
N ALA A 460 20.00 26.93 5.55
CA ALA A 460 21.31 27.50 5.83
C ALA A 460 22.38 26.40 6.08
N ALA A 461 22.03 25.37 6.86
CA ALA A 461 22.95 24.27 7.19
C ALA A 461 23.30 23.38 5.98
N ALA A 462 22.51 23.39 4.91
CA ALA A 462 22.71 22.59 3.72
C ALA A 462 23.69 23.20 2.70
N VAL A 463 24.29 24.37 2.97
CA VAL A 463 25.30 25.03 2.12
C VAL A 463 26.76 24.66 2.48
N GLY A 464 27.00 24.06 3.65
CA GLY A 464 28.35 23.83 4.19
C GLY A 464 29.13 22.60 3.64
N ASP A 465 30.41 22.51 4.02
CA ASP A 465 31.45 21.55 3.62
C ASP A 465 30.96 20.10 3.42
N GLY A 466 30.66 19.72 2.16
CA GLY A 466 30.33 18.34 1.76
C GLY A 466 28.84 18.08 1.43
N LYS A 467 27.97 19.08 1.55
CA LYS A 467 26.53 18.96 1.23
C LYS A 467 26.23 19.53 -0.16
N SER A 468 25.91 18.67 -1.13
CA SER A 468 25.69 19.05 -2.53
C SER A 468 24.26 18.77 -3.00
N GLY A 469 23.77 19.58 -3.94
CA GLY A 469 22.45 19.38 -4.54
C GLY A 469 21.29 19.68 -3.58
N ARG A 470 21.41 20.75 -2.77
CA ARG A 470 20.33 21.25 -1.92
C ARG A 470 19.09 21.63 -2.76
N GLN A 471 17.91 21.26 -2.29
CA GLN A 471 16.63 21.51 -2.96
C GLN A 471 15.55 21.87 -1.93
N PHE A 472 14.60 22.70 -2.36
CA PHE A 472 13.37 22.97 -1.62
C PHE A 472 12.22 22.35 -2.40
N ASN A 473 11.42 21.53 -1.73
CA ASN A 473 10.31 20.80 -2.31
C ASN A 473 9.02 21.09 -1.54
N LEU A 474 7.91 21.31 -2.25
CA LEU A 474 6.56 21.26 -1.69
C LEU A 474 6.00 19.86 -1.93
N VAL A 475 5.65 19.15 -0.87
CA VAL A 475 5.01 17.84 -0.90
C VAL A 475 3.54 18.00 -0.53
N VAL A 476 2.63 17.68 -1.46
CA VAL A 476 1.18 17.80 -1.29
C VAL A 476 0.54 16.42 -1.19
N VAL A 477 -0.31 16.20 -0.19
CA VAL A 477 -1.02 14.92 0.01
C VAL A 477 -2.39 15.15 0.66
N GLY A 478 -3.42 14.44 0.19
CA GLY A 478 -4.72 14.34 0.86
C GLY A 478 -4.78 13.20 1.90
N ASP A 479 -5.52 13.40 2.98
CA ASP A 479 -5.84 12.40 4.01
C ASP A 479 -7.36 12.10 4.07
N ASN A 480 -7.73 10.97 4.67
CA ASN A 480 -9.14 10.60 4.83
C ASN A 480 -9.82 11.25 6.04
N GLN A 481 -9.12 12.05 6.84
CA GLN A 481 -9.76 12.91 7.84
C GLN A 481 -10.36 14.17 7.20
N GLY A 482 -9.95 14.51 5.98
CA GLY A 482 -10.52 15.58 5.17
C GLY A 482 -9.55 16.71 4.82
N PHE A 483 -8.26 16.53 5.10
CA PHE A 483 -7.24 17.54 4.80
C PHE A 483 -6.52 17.26 3.49
N VAL A 484 -6.05 18.35 2.87
CA VAL A 484 -4.90 18.35 1.97
C VAL A 484 -3.78 19.06 2.70
N HIS A 485 -2.65 18.39 2.90
CA HIS A 485 -1.47 18.96 3.52
C HIS A 485 -0.48 19.44 2.47
N GLY A 486 0.18 20.57 2.74
CA GLY A 486 1.37 21.04 2.04
C GLY A 486 2.56 21.06 2.99
N PHE A 487 3.49 20.12 2.81
CA PHE A 487 4.74 20.07 3.56
C PHE A 487 5.87 20.71 2.76
N GLY A 488 6.61 21.63 3.40
CA GLY A 488 7.87 22.12 2.85
C GLY A 488 8.99 21.18 3.27
N GLU A 489 9.84 20.77 2.35
CA GLU A 489 11.04 19.97 2.61
C GLU A 489 12.28 20.68 2.10
N VAL A 490 13.31 20.75 2.94
CA VAL A 490 14.67 21.03 2.52
C VAL A 490 15.44 19.71 2.47
N SER A 491 15.91 19.32 1.29
CA SER A 491 16.75 18.14 1.10
C SER A 491 18.12 18.49 0.53
N TRP A 492 19.12 17.66 0.84
CA TRP A 492 20.49 17.80 0.34
C TRP A 492 21.19 16.44 0.36
N ASN A 493 22.27 16.29 -0.39
CA ASN A 493 23.02 15.05 -0.38
C ASN A 493 24.27 15.14 0.49
N THR A 494 24.52 14.10 1.27
CA THR A 494 25.73 13.92 2.09
C THR A 494 26.46 12.66 1.65
N VAL A 495 27.79 12.70 1.63
CA VAL A 495 28.62 11.51 1.41
C VAL A 495 28.91 10.85 2.76
N ILE A 496 28.54 9.59 2.89
CA ILE A 496 28.77 8.78 4.10
C ILE A 496 29.80 7.70 3.75
N THR A 497 30.80 7.53 4.61
CA THR A 497 31.76 6.43 4.52
C THR A 497 31.22 5.25 5.30
N GLN A 498 30.96 4.13 4.63
CA GLN A 498 30.49 2.89 5.25
C GLN A 498 31.62 2.21 6.02
N ALA A 499 31.26 1.24 6.88
CA ALA A 499 32.21 0.45 7.67
C ALA A 499 33.26 -0.29 6.81
N ASN A 500 32.93 -0.61 5.55
CA ASN A 500 33.83 -1.23 4.57
C ASN A 500 34.72 -0.22 3.82
N GLY A 501 34.72 1.06 4.19
CA GLY A 501 35.49 2.13 3.54
C GLY A 501 34.86 2.69 2.25
N SER A 502 33.74 2.14 1.77
CA SER A 502 33.05 2.64 0.58
C SER A 502 32.28 3.93 0.87
N GLN A 503 32.35 4.90 -0.05
CA GLN A 503 31.59 6.15 0.04
C GLN A 503 30.27 6.05 -0.71
N ILE A 504 29.17 6.33 -0.03
CA ILE A 504 27.83 6.40 -0.62
C ILE A 504 27.23 7.78 -0.44
N LYS A 505 26.52 8.24 -1.47
CA LYS A 505 25.80 9.51 -1.45
C LYS A 505 24.35 9.25 -1.03
N ILE A 506 23.90 9.92 0.02
CA ILE A 506 22.58 9.72 0.61
C ILE A 506 21.88 11.05 0.76
N THR A 507 20.60 11.07 0.41
CA THR A 507 19.76 12.24 0.63
C THR A 507 19.34 12.35 2.08
N GLN A 508 19.59 13.53 2.63
CA GLN A 508 19.11 13.97 3.92
C GLN A 508 17.95 14.94 3.68
N GLY A 509 17.06 15.08 4.65
CA GLY A 509 15.98 16.05 4.55
C GLY A 509 15.39 16.42 5.90
N VAL A 510 14.85 17.64 5.96
CA VAL A 510 14.05 18.18 7.06
C VAL A 510 12.76 18.73 6.45
N ALA A 511 11.61 18.40 7.05
CA ALA A 511 10.32 18.86 6.60
C ALA A 511 9.50 19.50 7.72
N ASP A 512 8.56 20.37 7.36
CA ASP A 512 7.56 20.98 8.25
C ASP A 512 6.26 21.22 7.48
N GLU A 513 5.11 21.18 8.16
CA GLU A 513 3.81 21.49 7.54
C GLU A 513 3.72 23.01 7.30
N LEU A 514 3.58 23.46 6.05
CA LEU A 514 3.42 24.88 5.77
C LEU A 514 1.95 25.31 5.90
N TRP A 515 1.04 24.45 5.43
CA TRP A 515 -0.40 24.70 5.46
C TRP A 515 -1.18 23.39 5.33
N ALA A 516 -2.43 23.42 5.78
CA ALA A 516 -3.42 22.40 5.45
C ALA A 516 -4.66 23.07 4.83
N PHE A 517 -5.38 22.36 3.97
CA PHE A 517 -6.62 22.82 3.33
C PHE A 517 -7.75 21.83 3.61
N VAL A 518 -8.88 22.33 4.11
CA VAL A 518 -10.11 21.55 4.27
C VAL A 518 -11.13 21.99 3.22
N PRO A 519 -11.55 21.09 2.32
CA PRO A 519 -12.62 21.35 1.35
C PRO A 519 -13.93 21.77 2.02
N THR A 520 -14.65 22.70 1.39
CA THR A 520 -15.92 23.21 1.90
C THR A 520 -16.96 22.10 2.09
N ASP A 521 -16.94 21.09 1.21
CA ASP A 521 -17.85 19.94 1.21
C ASP A 521 -17.78 19.14 2.51
N LEU A 522 -16.63 19.15 3.18
CA LEU A 522 -16.38 18.33 4.37
C LEU A 522 -16.73 19.05 5.68
N LEU A 523 -16.82 20.39 5.66
CA LEU A 523 -17.08 21.21 6.85
C LEU A 523 -18.37 20.83 7.61
N PRO A 524 -19.51 20.54 6.94
CA PRO A 524 -20.73 20.14 7.65
C PRO A 524 -20.63 18.79 8.37
N TYR A 525 -19.64 17.96 8.00
CA TYR A 525 -19.52 16.58 8.47
C TYR A 525 -18.47 16.40 9.57
N ILE A 526 -17.75 17.45 9.98
CA ILE A 526 -16.62 17.30 10.92
C ILE A 526 -17.04 16.76 12.30
N GLY A 527 -18.29 17.01 12.73
CA GLY A 527 -18.84 16.46 13.98
C GLY A 527 -18.97 14.95 13.97
N TYR A 528 -19.02 14.34 12.78
CA TYR A 528 -19.03 12.89 12.61
C TYR A 528 -17.76 12.23 13.15
N LEU A 529 -16.60 12.89 13.02
CA LEU A 529 -15.32 12.39 13.49
C LEU A 529 -15.21 12.36 15.02
N GLN A 530 -16.03 13.12 15.74
CA GLN A 530 -15.99 13.21 17.20
C GLN A 530 -16.72 12.05 17.89
N GLN A 531 -17.59 11.33 17.19
CA GLN A 531 -18.39 10.25 17.76
C GLN A 531 -17.71 8.91 17.52
N SER A 532 -17.12 8.33 18.56
CA SER A 532 -16.35 7.09 18.47
C SER A 532 -17.12 5.87 17.95
N SER A 533 -18.46 5.87 18.01
CA SER A 533 -19.31 4.81 17.46
C SER A 533 -19.55 4.90 15.96
N ASN A 534 -19.15 6.00 15.31
CA ASN A 534 -19.39 6.19 13.89
C ASN A 534 -18.41 5.35 13.06
N PRO A 535 -18.87 4.72 11.97
CA PRO A 535 -17.96 4.08 11.03
C PRO A 535 -17.06 5.12 10.36
N HIS A 536 -15.90 4.71 9.84
CA HIS A 536 -15.04 5.64 9.11
C HIS A 536 -15.68 6.13 7.81
N ARG A 537 -15.52 7.42 7.52
CA ARG A 537 -15.89 8.05 6.26
C ARG A 537 -14.64 8.58 5.58
N TYR A 538 -14.51 8.29 4.29
CA TYR A 538 -13.43 8.83 3.47
C TYR A 538 -13.56 10.35 3.35
N GLY A 539 -12.51 11.08 3.70
CA GLY A 539 -12.33 12.50 3.43
C GLY A 539 -11.65 12.72 2.08
N VAL A 540 -10.47 13.34 2.06
CA VAL A 540 -9.74 13.59 0.81
C VAL A 540 -8.91 12.37 0.41
N ASP A 541 -9.49 11.54 -0.45
CA ASP A 541 -8.87 10.28 -0.87
C ASP A 541 -8.21 10.37 -2.27
N GLY A 542 -8.37 11.49 -2.97
CA GLY A 542 -7.83 11.69 -4.33
C GLY A 542 -6.34 12.05 -4.34
N SER A 543 -5.61 11.53 -5.33
CA SER A 543 -4.20 11.91 -5.55
C SER A 543 -4.11 13.33 -6.14
N PRO A 544 -3.36 14.26 -5.54
CA PRO A 544 -3.13 15.58 -6.14
C PRO A 544 -2.38 15.49 -7.47
N THR A 545 -2.79 16.31 -8.44
CA THR A 545 -2.07 16.54 -9.70
C THR A 545 -1.41 17.91 -9.62
N LEU A 546 -0.08 17.95 -9.75
CA LEU A 546 0.66 19.21 -9.84
C LEU A 546 0.76 19.63 -11.31
N TYR A 547 0.50 20.91 -11.57
CA TYR A 547 0.77 21.59 -12.84
C TYR A 547 1.92 22.55 -12.60
N LEU A 548 2.95 22.46 -13.44
CA LEU A 548 4.05 23.41 -13.51
C LEU A 548 4.18 23.82 -14.98
N LEU A 549 3.97 25.10 -15.27
CA LEU A 549 4.39 25.75 -16.50
C LEU A 549 5.81 26.27 -16.27
N ASP A 550 6.79 25.49 -16.69
CA ASP A 550 8.22 25.77 -16.61
C ASP A 550 8.66 26.41 -17.92
N ARG A 551 9.26 27.59 -17.86
CA ARG A 551 9.75 28.30 -19.04
C ARG A 551 11.25 28.50 -18.92
N PRO A 552 12.01 28.45 -20.04
CA PRO A 552 13.44 28.70 -19.98
C PRO A 552 13.73 30.07 -19.34
N GLY A 553 14.58 30.07 -18.32
CA GLY A 553 15.09 31.29 -17.70
C GLY A 553 16.01 32.07 -18.64
N PRO A 554 16.45 33.29 -18.26
CA PRO A 554 17.41 34.06 -19.05
C PRO A 554 18.70 33.27 -19.33
N GLY A 555 18.96 32.96 -20.61
CA GLY A 555 20.13 32.18 -21.04
C GLY A 555 19.93 30.67 -21.10
N GLU A 556 18.76 30.16 -20.72
CA GLU A 556 18.39 28.75 -20.84
C GLU A 556 17.64 28.50 -22.15
N VAL A 557 17.84 27.30 -22.73
CA VAL A 557 17.11 26.86 -23.94
C VAL A 557 15.90 26.00 -23.58
N ILE A 558 15.91 25.37 -22.41
CA ILE A 558 14.89 24.46 -21.90
C ILE A 558 14.71 24.76 -20.41
N GLY A 559 13.47 24.74 -19.94
CA GLY A 559 13.14 24.87 -18.52
C GLY A 559 13.84 23.84 -17.62
N ASN A 560 14.08 24.23 -16.37
CA ASN A 560 14.94 23.52 -15.43
C ASN A 560 14.20 22.45 -14.60
N GLY A 561 12.88 22.31 -14.80
CA GLY A 561 12.00 21.37 -14.11
C GLY A 561 11.65 21.77 -12.67
N LYS A 562 11.88 23.03 -12.31
CA LYS A 562 11.56 23.64 -11.03
C LYS A 562 10.74 24.90 -11.26
N PHE A 563 10.04 25.34 -10.23
CA PHE A 563 9.43 26.66 -10.27
C PHE A 563 10.46 27.75 -9.93
N ASP A 564 10.59 28.73 -10.80
CA ASP A 564 11.47 29.88 -10.64
C ASP A 564 10.78 30.96 -9.79
N LEU A 565 11.29 31.18 -8.57
CA LEU A 565 10.68 32.12 -7.63
C LEU A 565 10.68 33.54 -8.20
N GLY A 566 9.52 34.21 -8.10
CA GLY A 566 9.34 35.56 -8.65
C GLY A 566 9.13 35.60 -10.16
N SER A 567 9.10 34.45 -10.85
CA SER A 567 8.76 34.39 -12.26
C SER A 567 7.32 34.87 -12.51
N THR A 568 7.14 35.68 -13.55
CA THR A 568 5.83 36.13 -14.04
C THR A 568 5.36 35.37 -15.27
N ASN A 569 6.21 34.51 -15.84
CA ASN A 569 5.90 33.75 -17.06
C ASN A 569 5.68 32.25 -16.78
N GLU A 570 5.94 31.81 -15.56
CA GLU A 570 5.65 30.47 -15.04
C GLU A 570 4.36 30.44 -14.21
N ASP A 571 3.79 29.24 -14.06
CA ASP A 571 2.61 29.02 -13.21
C ASP A 571 2.72 27.66 -12.50
N ALA A 572 2.24 27.59 -11.26
CA ALA A 572 2.34 26.39 -10.42
C ALA A 572 1.04 26.16 -9.65
N LEU A 573 0.35 25.05 -9.93
CA LEU A 573 -0.93 24.72 -9.32
C LEU A 573 -0.95 23.31 -8.74
N ALA A 574 -1.63 23.13 -7.60
CA ALA A 574 -2.01 21.84 -7.06
C ALA A 574 -3.51 21.58 -7.26
N ILE A 575 -3.84 20.61 -8.11
CA ILE A 575 -5.22 20.24 -8.43
C ILE A 575 -5.59 18.99 -7.61
N ILE A 576 -6.59 19.10 -6.74
CA ILE A 576 -7.05 18.04 -5.85
C ILE A 576 -8.49 17.66 -6.19
N GLY A 577 -8.75 16.36 -6.35
CA GLY A 577 -10.10 15.80 -6.33
C GLY A 577 -10.36 15.12 -4.98
N LEU A 578 -11.60 15.16 -4.49
CA LEU A 578 -11.96 14.58 -3.20
C LEU A 578 -11.98 13.04 -3.16
N GLY A 579 -11.87 12.36 -4.32
CA GLY A 579 -11.95 10.91 -4.36
C GLY A 579 -13.31 10.41 -3.86
N LYS A 580 -13.31 9.54 -2.85
CA LYS A 580 -14.53 9.01 -2.22
C LYS A 580 -15.21 9.97 -1.24
N GLY A 581 -14.55 11.01 -0.75
CA GLY A 581 -15.16 11.91 0.23
C GLY A 581 -16.01 13.02 -0.36
N GLY A 582 -16.05 13.18 -1.69
CA GLY A 582 -16.92 14.16 -2.30
C GLY A 582 -16.80 14.25 -3.81
N ARG A 583 -17.49 15.22 -4.39
CA ARG A 583 -17.66 15.37 -5.85
C ARG A 583 -16.82 16.51 -6.43
N SER A 584 -16.19 17.29 -5.57
CA SER A 584 -15.54 18.55 -5.92
C SER A 584 -14.07 18.40 -6.31
N TYR A 585 -13.61 19.34 -7.14
CA TYR A 585 -12.21 19.53 -7.49
C TYR A 585 -11.77 20.95 -7.15
N TYR A 586 -10.55 21.09 -6.64
CA TYR A 586 -9.96 22.36 -6.23
C TYR A 586 -8.61 22.53 -6.88
N ALA A 587 -8.30 23.71 -7.40
CA ALA A 587 -6.95 24.08 -7.80
C ALA A 587 -6.42 25.19 -6.92
N LEU A 588 -5.34 24.90 -6.22
CA LEU A 588 -4.61 25.85 -5.39
C LEU A 588 -3.42 26.38 -6.19
N ASP A 589 -3.30 27.69 -6.29
CA ASP A 589 -2.06 28.35 -6.72
C ASP A 589 -1.04 28.17 -5.60
N VAL A 590 0.10 27.56 -5.95
CA VAL A 590 1.19 27.22 -5.05
C VAL A 590 2.50 27.90 -5.44
N LYS A 591 2.49 28.95 -6.28
CA LYS A 591 3.71 29.70 -6.60
C LYS A 591 4.45 30.19 -5.35
N ASP A 592 3.69 30.60 -4.34
CA ASP A 592 4.17 30.69 -2.97
C ASP A 592 3.82 29.39 -2.22
N PRO A 593 4.80 28.53 -1.91
CA PRO A 593 4.55 27.24 -1.25
C PRO A 593 4.06 27.38 0.18
N ALA A 594 4.22 28.55 0.83
CA ALA A 594 3.78 28.79 2.21
C ALA A 594 2.44 29.53 2.32
N ALA A 595 1.96 30.14 1.23
CA ALA A 595 0.73 30.91 1.21
C ALA A 595 -0.13 30.55 -0.02
N PRO A 596 -0.75 29.36 -0.05
CA PRO A 596 -1.55 28.93 -1.17
C PRO A 596 -2.79 29.83 -1.34
N SER A 597 -3.27 29.97 -2.57
CA SER A 597 -4.52 30.67 -2.87
C SER A 597 -5.41 29.87 -3.80
N LEU A 598 -6.73 30.10 -3.78
CA LEU A 598 -7.64 29.37 -4.66
C LEU A 598 -7.53 29.94 -6.08
N ARG A 599 -7.13 29.11 -7.03
CA ARG A 599 -7.18 29.44 -8.46
C ARG A 599 -8.59 29.25 -9.00
N TRP A 600 -9.17 28.08 -8.78
CA TRP A 600 -10.55 27.77 -9.14
C TRP A 600 -11.06 26.57 -8.35
N ALA A 601 -12.39 26.43 -8.28
CA ALA A 601 -13.07 25.24 -7.77
C ALA A 601 -14.14 24.76 -8.76
N LEU A 602 -14.25 23.45 -8.95
CA LEU A 602 -15.32 22.78 -9.68
C LEU A 602 -16.08 21.90 -8.69
N CYS A 603 -17.13 22.47 -8.11
CA CYS A 603 -18.05 21.88 -7.16
C CYS A 603 -19.40 21.61 -7.85
N PRO A 604 -19.74 20.35 -8.15
CA PRO A 604 -21.02 20.00 -8.79
C PRO A 604 -22.25 20.52 -8.07
N ASP A 605 -22.23 20.55 -6.74
CA ASP A 605 -23.35 21.03 -5.91
C ASP A 605 -23.52 22.57 -5.96
N GLU A 606 -22.54 23.28 -6.52
CA GLU A 606 -22.59 24.74 -6.72
C GLU A 606 -22.75 25.13 -8.19
N ALA A 607 -23.00 24.17 -9.09
CA ALA A 607 -23.01 24.40 -10.54
C ALA A 607 -24.01 25.48 -10.98
N ASP A 608 -25.12 25.64 -10.27
CA ASP A 608 -26.14 26.67 -10.55
C ASP A 608 -25.63 28.09 -10.32
N ASN A 609 -24.67 28.27 -9.41
CA ASN A 609 -24.04 29.56 -9.11
C ASN A 609 -22.97 29.98 -10.13
N TYR A 610 -22.64 29.14 -11.11
CA TYR A 610 -21.61 29.47 -12.10
C TYR A 610 -22.12 30.48 -13.12
N PRO A 611 -21.39 31.58 -13.39
CA PRO A 611 -21.81 32.57 -14.35
C PRO A 611 -21.77 32.01 -15.78
N ALA A 612 -22.62 32.51 -16.67
CA ALA A 612 -22.66 32.05 -18.06
C ALA A 612 -21.29 32.19 -18.76
N GLY A 613 -20.54 33.26 -18.48
CA GLY A 613 -19.20 33.50 -19.01
C GLY A 613 -18.13 32.50 -18.56
N ARG A 614 -18.42 31.63 -17.58
CA ARG A 614 -17.52 30.53 -17.20
C ARG A 614 -17.51 29.42 -18.25
N PHE A 615 -18.57 29.29 -19.05
CA PHE A 615 -18.72 28.29 -20.11
C PHE A 615 -18.37 28.90 -21.45
N LEU A 616 -17.28 28.45 -22.07
CA LEU A 616 -16.73 29.09 -23.26
C LEU A 616 -17.38 28.62 -24.56
N LEU A 617 -17.77 27.34 -24.65
CA LEU A 617 -18.48 26.77 -25.81
C LEU A 617 -19.90 26.34 -25.48
N ASP A 618 -20.11 25.73 -24.30
CA ASP A 618 -21.35 25.02 -23.99
C ASP A 618 -22.10 25.69 -22.83
N SER A 619 -22.64 26.89 -23.07
CA SER A 619 -23.33 27.71 -22.05
C SER A 619 -24.58 27.06 -21.42
N GLY A 620 -25.10 25.97 -22.01
CA GLY A 620 -26.21 25.16 -21.49
C GLY A 620 -25.80 23.97 -20.61
N SER A 621 -24.50 23.75 -20.36
CA SER A 621 -24.00 22.50 -19.76
C SER A 621 -23.93 22.47 -18.23
N ARG A 622 -24.57 23.42 -17.52
CA ARG A 622 -24.59 23.46 -16.04
C ARG A 622 -25.17 22.18 -15.45
N ALA A 623 -26.26 21.69 -16.02
CA ALA A 623 -26.91 20.46 -15.57
C ALA A 623 -25.99 19.23 -15.67
N ALA A 624 -25.10 19.18 -16.67
CA ALA A 624 -24.14 18.07 -16.81
C ALA A 624 -23.03 18.13 -15.75
N ILE A 625 -22.60 19.33 -15.34
CA ILE A 625 -21.68 19.52 -14.21
C ILE A 625 -22.36 19.12 -12.89
N GLY A 626 -23.60 19.55 -12.68
CA GLY A 626 -24.41 19.15 -11.52
C GLY A 626 -24.67 17.64 -11.41
N LYS A 627 -24.41 16.87 -12.48
CA LYS A 627 -24.53 15.41 -12.54
C LYS A 627 -23.19 14.66 -12.43
N MET A 628 -22.08 15.33 -12.13
CA MET A 628 -20.82 14.61 -11.88
C MET A 628 -20.93 13.73 -10.63
N GLY A 629 -20.37 12.52 -10.63
CA GLY A 629 -20.30 11.63 -9.47
C GLY A 629 -19.17 12.01 -8.50
N TYR A 630 -18.72 11.05 -7.70
CA TYR A 630 -17.57 11.24 -6.81
C TYR A 630 -16.30 11.56 -7.59
N ALA A 631 -15.46 12.45 -7.05
CA ALA A 631 -14.27 12.99 -7.67
C ALA A 631 -13.08 12.00 -7.70
N THR A 632 -13.35 10.76 -8.12
CA THR A 632 -12.38 9.67 -8.23
C THR A 632 -11.47 9.80 -9.45
N THR A 633 -11.87 10.60 -10.45
CA THR A 633 -11.05 10.85 -11.63
C THR A 633 -9.79 11.60 -11.20
N ILE A 634 -8.64 11.11 -11.64
CA ILE A 634 -7.40 11.86 -11.50
C ILE A 634 -7.32 12.90 -12.61
N PRO A 635 -7.12 14.20 -12.29
CA PRO A 635 -7.00 15.25 -13.29
C PRO A 635 -5.82 14.98 -14.22
N THR A 636 -6.07 15.07 -15.53
CA THR A 636 -5.04 14.96 -16.56
C THR A 636 -4.88 16.26 -17.31
N LEU A 637 -3.67 16.52 -17.81
CA LEU A 637 -3.33 17.76 -18.48
C LEU A 637 -3.19 17.53 -19.99
N ALA A 638 -3.66 18.50 -20.78
CA ALA A 638 -3.53 18.53 -22.22
C ALA A 638 -3.12 19.93 -22.68
N ARG A 639 -2.10 19.98 -23.55
CA ARG A 639 -1.80 21.18 -24.33
C ARG A 639 -2.55 21.15 -25.66
N MET A 640 -3.32 22.20 -25.94
CA MET A 640 -4.25 22.28 -27.08
C MET A 640 -4.19 23.66 -27.75
N LEU A 641 -4.81 23.80 -28.92
CA LEU A 641 -5.02 25.10 -29.57
C LEU A 641 -6.41 25.65 -29.23
N TRP A 642 -6.49 26.97 -29.05
CA TRP A 642 -7.72 27.67 -28.70
C TRP A 642 -7.78 29.08 -29.31
N GLY A 643 -8.97 29.52 -29.71
CA GLY A 643 -9.28 30.88 -30.12
C GLY A 643 -8.97 31.22 -31.59
N THR A 644 -9.18 32.50 -31.91
CA THR A 644 -8.86 33.11 -33.20
C THR A 644 -8.12 34.44 -32.96
N PRO A 645 -6.80 34.55 -33.27
CA PRO A 645 -5.92 33.48 -33.79
C PRO A 645 -5.75 32.33 -32.79
N ALA A 646 -5.39 31.14 -33.28
CA ALA A 646 -5.14 29.98 -32.40
C ALA A 646 -3.92 30.24 -31.52
N ILE A 647 -4.10 30.13 -30.22
CA ILE A 647 -3.02 30.17 -29.22
C ILE A 647 -2.92 28.83 -28.52
N VAL A 648 -1.71 28.49 -28.06
CA VAL A 648 -1.48 27.30 -27.24
C VAL A 648 -2.05 27.53 -25.85
N LYS A 649 -2.83 26.57 -25.36
CA LYS A 649 -3.49 26.64 -24.07
C LYS A 649 -3.43 25.29 -23.37
N ASP A 650 -3.12 25.30 -22.08
CA ASP A 650 -3.12 24.10 -21.26
C ASP A 650 -4.49 23.93 -20.60
N MET A 651 -4.98 22.69 -20.62
CA MET A 651 -6.32 22.32 -20.18
C MET A 651 -6.27 21.11 -19.25
N VAL A 652 -7.17 21.08 -18.27
CA VAL A 652 -7.42 19.91 -17.44
C VAL A 652 -8.59 19.14 -18.02
N PHE A 653 -8.45 17.83 -18.13
CA PHE A 653 -9.51 16.90 -18.48
C PHE A 653 -9.97 16.14 -17.26
N LEU A 654 -11.29 16.12 -17.04
CA LEU A 654 -11.95 15.41 -15.95
C LEU A 654 -13.05 14.51 -16.52
N GLY A 655 -13.11 13.28 -16.01
CA GLY A 655 -14.24 12.37 -16.18
C GLY A 655 -15.27 12.62 -15.09
N GLY A 656 -16.51 12.24 -15.37
CA GLY A 656 -17.64 12.52 -14.52
C GLY A 656 -17.54 11.90 -13.14
N GLY A 657 -16.67 10.90 -12.92
CA GLY A 657 -16.42 10.32 -11.61
C GLY A 657 -17.26 9.08 -11.32
N TYR A 658 -16.98 8.42 -10.18
CA TYR A 658 -17.67 7.18 -9.80
C TYR A 658 -19.10 7.45 -9.35
N SER A 659 -20.04 6.64 -9.84
CA SER A 659 -21.39 6.52 -9.30
C SER A 659 -21.89 5.10 -9.49
N VAL A 660 -22.75 4.67 -8.57
CA VAL A 660 -23.57 3.46 -8.68
C VAL A 660 -24.97 3.80 -8.20
N PRO A 661 -26.02 3.02 -8.56
CA PRO A 661 -27.40 3.33 -8.17
C PRO A 661 -27.57 3.64 -6.67
N GLU A 662 -26.81 2.97 -5.80
CA GLU A 662 -26.80 3.17 -4.36
C GLU A 662 -26.28 4.56 -3.95
N ILE A 663 -25.27 5.07 -4.67
CA ILE A 663 -24.76 6.44 -4.48
C ILE A 663 -25.73 7.46 -5.06
N GLU A 664 -26.25 7.19 -6.25
CA GLU A 664 -27.19 8.07 -6.96
C GLU A 664 -28.47 8.32 -6.13
N ALA A 665 -28.92 7.31 -5.36
CA ALA A 665 -30.05 7.42 -4.44
C ALA A 665 -29.85 8.47 -3.32
N ASN A 666 -28.61 8.79 -2.94
CA ASN A 666 -28.30 9.78 -1.92
C ASN A 666 -28.37 11.23 -2.42
N TYR A 667 -28.61 11.46 -3.72
CA TYR A 667 -28.66 12.79 -4.34
C TYR A 667 -30.04 13.11 -4.97
N PRO A 668 -31.12 13.17 -4.16
CA PRO A 668 -32.50 13.29 -4.66
C PRO A 668 -32.81 14.61 -5.36
N THR A 669 -32.05 15.69 -5.09
CA THR A 669 -32.16 17.00 -5.78
C THR A 669 -31.89 16.92 -7.28
N ALA A 670 -31.30 15.83 -7.76
CA ALA A 670 -31.08 15.59 -9.17
C ALA A 670 -32.28 14.92 -9.86
N GLY A 671 -33.30 14.43 -9.12
CA GLY A 671 -34.46 13.68 -9.63
C GLY A 671 -34.30 12.15 -9.47
N ALA A 672 -35.40 11.43 -9.27
CA ALA A 672 -35.45 10.01 -8.87
C ALA A 672 -34.93 8.97 -9.89
N ASN A 673 -34.18 9.37 -10.92
CA ASN A 673 -33.56 8.51 -11.93
C ASN A 673 -32.24 9.11 -12.46
N THR A 674 -31.60 9.98 -11.69
CA THR A 674 -30.49 10.76 -12.22
C THR A 674 -29.18 10.00 -12.20
N LYS A 675 -28.79 9.61 -13.41
CA LYS A 675 -27.52 9.01 -13.75
C LYS A 675 -26.38 10.00 -13.53
N LEU A 676 -25.59 9.78 -12.49
CA LEU A 676 -24.41 10.59 -12.19
C LEU A 676 -23.17 10.07 -12.93
N GLY A 677 -22.08 10.83 -12.94
CA GLY A 677 -20.75 10.36 -13.35
C GLY A 677 -20.54 10.15 -14.86
N ARG A 678 -21.55 10.41 -15.70
CA ARG A 678 -21.56 10.17 -17.16
C ARG A 678 -21.30 11.45 -17.94
N SER A 679 -20.28 12.20 -17.56
CA SER A 679 -19.88 13.43 -18.24
C SER A 679 -18.37 13.51 -18.42
N ALA A 680 -17.90 14.35 -19.33
CA ALA A 680 -16.50 14.74 -19.44
C ALA A 680 -16.42 16.27 -19.45
N VAL A 681 -15.35 16.81 -18.88
CA VAL A 681 -15.14 18.25 -18.78
C VAL A 681 -13.71 18.58 -19.17
N ALA A 682 -13.55 19.57 -20.04
CA ALA A 682 -12.28 20.22 -20.32
C ALA A 682 -12.33 21.66 -19.79
N LEU A 683 -11.37 22.02 -18.95
CA LEU A 683 -11.29 23.34 -18.32
C LEU A 683 -9.89 23.93 -18.49
N ASP A 684 -9.83 25.25 -18.66
CA ASP A 684 -8.57 25.99 -18.68
C ASP A 684 -7.86 25.83 -17.34
N VAL A 685 -6.61 25.39 -17.37
CA VAL A 685 -5.80 25.20 -16.16
C VAL A 685 -5.66 26.49 -15.35
N SER A 686 -5.45 27.61 -16.04
CA SER A 686 -5.13 28.90 -15.42
C SER A 686 -6.36 29.62 -14.86
N THR A 687 -7.51 29.54 -15.53
CA THR A 687 -8.72 30.29 -15.13
C THR A 687 -9.81 29.42 -14.53
N GLY A 688 -9.79 28.10 -14.74
CA GLY A 688 -10.90 27.21 -14.36
C GLY A 688 -12.18 27.43 -15.17
N ASN A 689 -12.10 28.21 -16.26
CA ASN A 689 -13.18 28.36 -17.21
C ASN A 689 -13.38 27.05 -17.96
N ILE A 690 -14.63 26.67 -18.13
CA ILE A 690 -15.02 25.42 -18.74
C ILE A 690 -14.97 25.63 -20.25
N ALA A 691 -13.95 25.07 -20.88
CA ALA A 691 -13.77 25.13 -22.31
C ALA A 691 -14.80 24.27 -23.02
N ARG A 692 -15.07 23.05 -22.50
CA ARG A 692 -16.03 22.12 -23.09
C ARG A 692 -16.63 21.16 -22.08
N VAL A 693 -17.89 20.78 -22.29
CA VAL A 693 -18.58 19.74 -21.53
C VAL A 693 -19.22 18.73 -22.48
N TRP A 694 -19.04 17.44 -22.18
CA TRP A 694 -19.75 16.36 -22.84
C TRP A 694 -20.69 15.69 -21.83
N ASP A 695 -21.97 15.57 -22.20
CA ASP A 695 -22.97 14.82 -21.44
C ASP A 695 -23.24 13.50 -22.15
N PHE A 696 -22.94 12.38 -21.49
CA PHE A 696 -23.10 11.04 -22.01
C PHE A 696 -24.28 10.28 -21.38
N SER A 697 -25.12 10.96 -20.59
CA SER A 697 -26.27 10.34 -19.92
C SER A 697 -27.26 9.66 -20.88
N GLY A 698 -27.30 10.13 -22.14
CA GLY A 698 -28.11 9.56 -23.23
C GLY A 698 -27.40 8.49 -24.08
N VAL A 699 -26.10 8.22 -23.86
CA VAL A 699 -25.35 7.22 -24.65
C VAL A 699 -25.72 5.81 -24.17
N ASN A 700 -26.27 4.99 -25.06
CA ASN A 700 -26.73 3.65 -24.72
C ASN A 700 -25.57 2.75 -24.26
N GLY A 701 -25.75 2.13 -23.09
CA GLY A 701 -24.80 1.20 -22.47
C GLY A 701 -23.59 1.87 -21.79
N MET A 702 -23.52 3.20 -21.75
CA MET A 702 -22.37 3.89 -21.16
C MET A 702 -22.49 4.06 -19.64
N GLY A 703 -21.45 3.60 -18.94
CA GLY A 703 -21.31 3.75 -17.49
C GLY A 703 -20.71 5.11 -17.08
N PRO A 704 -20.66 5.38 -15.76
CA PRO A 704 -19.88 6.49 -15.22
C PRO A 704 -18.39 6.37 -15.54
N ILE A 705 -17.63 7.46 -15.46
CA ILE A 705 -16.20 7.53 -15.83
C ILE A 705 -15.35 7.74 -14.57
N PRO A 706 -15.00 6.68 -13.82
CA PRO A 706 -14.28 6.80 -12.55
C PRO A 706 -12.74 6.90 -12.69
N GLY A 707 -12.16 6.31 -13.73
CA GLY A 707 -10.70 6.18 -13.88
C GLY A 707 -10.02 7.45 -14.39
N GLY A 708 -10.72 8.19 -15.25
CA GLY A 708 -10.26 9.44 -15.83
C GLY A 708 -10.09 9.40 -17.35
N ILE A 709 -9.79 10.57 -17.91
CA ILE A 709 -9.67 10.80 -19.35
C ILE A 709 -8.21 11.04 -19.66
N ILE A 710 -7.63 10.34 -20.63
CA ILE A 710 -6.22 10.45 -21.00
C ILE A 710 -6.09 11.13 -22.37
N PRO A 711 -5.74 12.43 -22.41
CA PRO A 711 -5.34 13.12 -23.62
C PRO A 711 -4.16 12.41 -24.30
N TYR A 712 -4.15 12.41 -25.62
CA TYR A 712 -3.15 11.71 -26.42
C TYR A 712 -2.64 12.57 -27.58
N GLU A 713 -1.31 12.63 -27.70
CA GLU A 713 -0.60 13.22 -28.83
C GLU A 713 -0.48 12.18 -29.96
N PHE A 714 -1.38 12.24 -30.94
CA PHE A 714 -1.30 11.36 -32.10
C PHE A 714 -0.18 11.78 -33.07
N VAL A 715 -0.04 13.09 -33.30
CA VAL A 715 1.01 13.65 -34.15
C VAL A 715 2.28 13.81 -33.32
N ARG A 716 3.17 12.83 -33.42
CA ARG A 716 4.41 12.77 -32.62
C ARG A 716 5.27 14.02 -32.79
N GLY A 717 5.72 14.59 -31.68
CA GLY A 717 6.64 15.74 -31.65
C GLY A 717 5.95 17.08 -31.85
N SER A 718 4.62 17.12 -31.95
CA SER A 718 3.85 18.36 -32.03
C SER A 718 3.74 19.06 -30.66
N GLY A 719 3.83 18.30 -29.57
CA GLY A 719 3.56 18.81 -28.22
C GLY A 719 2.09 19.17 -27.98
N LEU A 720 1.20 18.82 -28.91
CA LEU A 720 -0.23 19.13 -28.87
C LEU A 720 -1.08 17.85 -28.84
N HIS A 721 -2.09 17.82 -27.98
CA HIS A 721 -2.98 16.68 -27.85
C HIS A 721 -4.11 16.80 -28.85
N THR A 722 -4.43 15.69 -29.51
CA THR A 722 -5.40 15.69 -30.62
C THR A 722 -6.58 14.74 -30.38
N ARG A 723 -6.48 13.90 -29.36
CA ARG A 723 -7.51 12.94 -28.92
C ARG A 723 -7.51 12.80 -27.41
N ALA A 724 -8.53 12.14 -26.87
CA ALA A 724 -8.48 11.62 -25.52
C ALA A 724 -9.16 10.25 -25.43
N TYR A 725 -8.65 9.36 -24.58
CA TYR A 725 -9.17 8.00 -24.37
C TYR A 725 -9.63 7.82 -22.93
N PHE A 726 -10.72 7.10 -22.72
CA PHE A 726 -11.21 6.78 -21.38
C PHE A 726 -12.02 5.49 -21.37
N THR A 727 -12.17 4.91 -20.19
CA THR A 727 -13.02 3.74 -19.96
C THR A 727 -14.20 4.11 -19.06
N ASP A 728 -15.37 3.54 -19.33
CA ASP A 728 -16.49 3.62 -18.41
C ASP A 728 -16.49 2.47 -17.39
N PHE A 729 -17.31 2.59 -16.36
CA PHE A 729 -17.40 1.62 -15.27
C PHE A 729 -17.88 0.23 -15.71
N PHE A 730 -18.67 0.13 -16.78
CA PHE A 730 -19.18 -1.13 -17.32
C PHE A 730 -18.24 -1.78 -18.34
N GLY A 731 -17.05 -1.21 -18.55
CA GLY A 731 -15.99 -1.77 -19.37
C GLY A 731 -15.98 -1.31 -20.82
N GLY A 732 -16.77 -0.28 -21.18
CA GLY A 732 -16.65 0.38 -22.47
C GLY A 732 -15.34 1.16 -22.59
N LEU A 733 -14.67 1.09 -23.74
CA LEU A 733 -13.56 1.95 -24.13
C LEU A 733 -14.04 2.98 -25.15
N TRP A 734 -13.71 4.24 -24.89
CA TRP A 734 -14.23 5.38 -25.63
C TRP A 734 -13.12 6.35 -26.02
N ALA A 735 -13.38 7.16 -27.04
CA ALA A 735 -12.50 8.23 -27.47
C ALA A 735 -13.23 9.55 -27.77
N LEU A 736 -12.55 10.65 -27.46
CA LEU A 736 -12.90 12.02 -27.85
C LEU A 736 -11.88 12.54 -28.86
N GLY A 737 -12.33 13.39 -29.77
CA GLY A 737 -11.51 13.98 -30.82
C GLY A 737 -12.38 14.56 -31.93
N SER A 738 -11.78 14.89 -33.07
CA SER A 738 -12.54 15.31 -34.24
C SER A 738 -13.35 14.15 -34.84
N GLY A 739 -14.54 14.45 -35.35
CA GLY A 739 -15.33 13.52 -36.16
C GLY A 739 -15.03 13.58 -37.66
N GLY A 740 -14.13 14.47 -38.09
CA GLY A 740 -13.80 14.63 -39.51
C GLY A 740 -13.04 13.43 -40.09
N THR A 741 -13.32 13.08 -41.34
CA THR A 741 -12.61 12.04 -42.09
C THR A 741 -12.07 12.60 -43.41
N SER A 742 -10.97 12.02 -43.89
CA SER A 742 -10.32 12.42 -45.12
C SER A 742 -11.11 11.91 -46.33
N GLY A 743 -11.39 12.82 -47.27
CA GLY A 743 -11.96 12.49 -48.58
C GLY A 743 -10.91 12.14 -49.65
N VAL A 744 -9.61 12.15 -49.30
CA VAL A 744 -8.54 11.85 -50.26
C VAL A 744 -8.52 10.34 -50.54
N PRO A 745 -8.55 9.87 -51.80
CA PRO A 745 -8.66 8.45 -52.13
C PRO A 745 -7.64 7.53 -51.43
N ALA A 746 -6.38 7.97 -51.31
CA ALA A 746 -5.34 7.17 -50.64
C ALA A 746 -5.61 6.95 -49.15
N THR A 747 -6.22 7.92 -48.47
CA THR A 747 -6.50 7.90 -47.04
C THR A 747 -7.99 8.01 -46.77
N GLN A 748 -8.83 7.54 -47.70
CA GLN A 748 -10.27 7.79 -47.63
C GLN A 748 -10.81 7.19 -46.34
N GLY A 749 -11.63 7.96 -45.62
CA GLY A 749 -12.19 7.53 -44.35
C GLY A 749 -11.20 7.51 -43.18
N PHE A 750 -9.92 7.85 -43.38
CA PHE A 750 -9.01 8.10 -42.26
C PHE A 750 -9.48 9.33 -41.49
N ARG A 751 -9.51 9.23 -40.17
CA ARG A 751 -9.85 10.35 -39.30
C ARG A 751 -8.82 11.47 -39.41
N VAL A 752 -9.32 12.71 -39.35
CA VAL A 752 -8.53 13.94 -39.38
C VAL A 752 -8.43 14.47 -37.96
N ASP A 753 -7.29 14.23 -37.32
CA ASP A 753 -7.04 14.68 -35.95
C ASP A 753 -6.68 16.16 -35.89
N THR A 754 -7.14 16.85 -34.85
CA THR A 754 -6.87 18.27 -34.65
C THR A 754 -6.61 18.59 -33.18
N PRO A 755 -5.62 19.44 -32.87
CA PRO A 755 -5.41 19.94 -31.52
C PRO A 755 -6.33 21.11 -31.15
N ARG A 756 -7.17 21.61 -32.07
CA ARG A 756 -8.17 22.64 -31.79
C ARG A 756 -9.38 22.03 -31.07
N LEU A 757 -9.56 22.36 -29.79
CA LEU A 757 -10.64 21.78 -28.98
C LEU A 757 -12.03 22.16 -29.51
N GLU A 758 -12.18 23.33 -30.13
CA GLU A 758 -13.44 23.79 -30.72
C GLU A 758 -13.90 22.87 -31.85
N ASN A 759 -12.96 22.23 -32.54
CA ASN A 759 -13.22 21.33 -33.66
C ASN A 759 -13.41 19.87 -33.23
N TRP A 760 -13.37 19.56 -31.93
CA TRP A 760 -13.70 18.24 -31.43
C TRP A 760 -15.21 17.99 -31.55
N SER A 761 -15.61 16.72 -31.66
CA SER A 761 -17.02 16.34 -31.72
C SER A 761 -17.70 16.53 -30.36
N THR A 762 -19.00 16.81 -30.39
CA THR A 762 -19.88 16.73 -29.20
C THR A 762 -20.27 15.28 -28.89
N THR A 763 -20.13 14.36 -29.85
CA THR A 763 -20.40 12.93 -29.67
C THR A 763 -19.14 12.16 -29.30
N VAL A 764 -19.31 11.09 -28.53
CA VAL A 764 -18.25 10.15 -28.18
C VAL A 764 -18.15 9.03 -29.21
N ARG A 765 -16.93 8.55 -29.47
CA ARG A 765 -16.70 7.34 -30.26
C ARG A 765 -16.62 6.10 -29.38
N ALA A 766 -17.39 5.08 -29.70
CA ALA A 766 -17.25 3.75 -29.11
C ALA A 766 -16.07 3.03 -29.78
N LEU A 767 -15.09 2.57 -29.01
CA LEU A 767 -14.01 1.74 -29.55
C LEU A 767 -14.25 0.26 -29.25
N PHE A 768 -14.63 -0.03 -28.02
CA PHE A 768 -14.88 -1.38 -27.55
C PHE A 768 -15.97 -1.40 -26.48
N LYS A 769 -16.81 -2.43 -26.49
CA LYS A 769 -17.84 -2.66 -25.47
C LYS A 769 -17.81 -4.12 -25.08
N GLN A 770 -17.66 -4.39 -23.80
CA GLN A 770 -17.77 -5.73 -23.23
C GLN A 770 -19.10 -5.92 -22.51
N ALA A 771 -19.51 -7.16 -22.32
CA ALA A 771 -20.61 -7.47 -21.43
C ALA A 771 -20.22 -7.13 -19.97
N PRO A 772 -21.15 -6.59 -19.14
CA PRO A 772 -20.86 -6.29 -17.73
C PRO A 772 -20.32 -7.49 -16.93
N ASN A 773 -20.73 -8.71 -17.30
CA ASN A 773 -20.25 -9.95 -16.67
C ASN A 773 -18.74 -10.20 -16.88
N ASN A 774 -18.15 -9.61 -17.93
CA ASN A 774 -16.72 -9.73 -18.29
C ASN A 774 -15.84 -8.66 -17.59
N GLY A 775 -16.39 -8.01 -16.56
CA GLY A 775 -15.67 -7.14 -15.65
C GLY A 775 -16.19 -5.70 -15.63
N LEU A 776 -15.98 -5.04 -14.51
CA LEU A 776 -16.15 -3.60 -14.31
C LEU A 776 -14.80 -2.89 -14.46
N VAL A 777 -14.76 -1.58 -14.63
CA VAL A 777 -13.49 -0.82 -14.75
C VAL A 777 -13.51 0.42 -13.87
N SER A 778 -12.53 0.53 -12.97
CA SER A 778 -12.37 1.69 -12.08
C SER A 778 -11.02 2.39 -12.24
N THR A 779 -10.18 1.93 -13.16
CA THR A 779 -8.84 2.47 -13.43
C THR A 779 -8.81 3.17 -14.79
N TRP A 780 -7.85 4.08 -15.02
CA TRP A 780 -7.70 4.71 -16.33
C TRP A 780 -7.07 3.75 -17.36
N PRO A 781 -7.31 3.96 -18.66
CA PRO A 781 -6.58 3.28 -19.72
C PRO A 781 -5.17 3.87 -19.94
N VAL A 782 -4.29 3.10 -20.57
CA VAL A 782 -2.95 3.53 -20.99
C VAL A 782 -2.82 3.46 -22.51
N PRO A 783 -2.97 4.61 -23.20
CA PRO A 783 -2.71 4.67 -24.64
C PRO A 783 -1.20 4.71 -24.95
N PHE A 784 -0.80 4.13 -26.08
CA PHE A 784 0.58 4.05 -26.55
C PHE A 784 0.67 4.09 -28.08
N SER A 785 1.79 4.61 -28.59
CA SER A 785 2.03 4.72 -30.03
C SER A 785 2.49 3.40 -30.63
N MET A 786 1.93 3.06 -31.78
CA MET A 786 2.39 1.93 -32.59
C MET A 786 3.58 2.33 -33.47
N PRO A 787 4.65 1.51 -33.53
CA PRO A 787 5.81 1.77 -34.38
C PRO A 787 5.56 1.41 -35.84
N SER A 788 4.70 0.43 -36.11
CA SER A 788 4.35 -0.04 -37.45
C SER A 788 2.85 0.15 -37.72
N PRO A 789 2.46 0.53 -38.95
CA PRO A 789 1.07 0.59 -39.34
C PRO A 789 0.42 -0.80 -39.33
N MET A 790 -0.89 -0.84 -39.12
CA MET A 790 -1.62 -2.11 -39.02
C MET A 790 -1.89 -2.73 -40.40
N PRO A 791 -2.11 -4.05 -40.48
CA PRO A 791 -2.55 -4.69 -41.72
C PRO A 791 -3.82 -4.02 -42.28
N ALA A 792 -3.85 -3.77 -43.59
CA ALA A 792 -5.07 -3.33 -44.28
C ALA A 792 -6.14 -4.45 -44.24
N ARG A 793 -7.41 -4.08 -44.11
CA ARG A 793 -8.55 -5.02 -43.94
C ARG A 793 -9.62 -4.93 -45.03
N THR A 794 -9.60 -3.86 -45.80
CA THR A 794 -10.60 -3.50 -46.82
C THR A 794 -9.89 -3.24 -48.15
N THR A 795 -10.64 -3.17 -49.25
CA THR A 795 -10.09 -2.82 -50.58
C THR A 795 -9.65 -1.36 -50.68
N ASP A 796 -10.29 -0.48 -49.92
CA ASP A 796 -9.86 0.90 -49.65
C ASP A 796 -9.96 1.19 -48.14
N PRO A 797 -9.03 1.96 -47.55
CA PRO A 797 -7.94 2.66 -48.21
C PRO A 797 -6.77 1.73 -48.58
N LYS A 798 -6.10 2.05 -49.70
CA LYS A 798 -4.99 1.26 -50.25
C LYS A 798 -3.70 1.29 -49.40
N THR A 799 -3.68 2.08 -48.34
CA THR A 799 -2.56 2.21 -47.41
C THR A 799 -2.89 1.68 -46.02
N SER A 800 -1.93 1.01 -45.40
CA SER A 800 -2.00 0.54 -44.03
C SER A 800 -2.24 1.70 -43.04
N PRO A 801 -3.29 1.64 -42.20
CA PRO A 801 -3.59 2.72 -41.27
C PRO A 801 -2.65 2.71 -40.07
N ALA A 802 -2.34 3.90 -39.56
CA ALA A 802 -1.78 4.06 -38.23
C ALA A 802 -2.82 3.68 -37.17
N ALA A 803 -2.34 3.23 -36.00
CA ALA A 803 -3.19 2.92 -34.86
C ALA A 803 -2.57 3.35 -33.53
N VAL A 804 -3.43 3.50 -32.53
CA VAL A 804 -3.07 3.74 -31.14
C VAL A 804 -3.44 2.48 -30.36
N GLY A 805 -2.47 1.89 -29.67
CA GLY A 805 -2.74 0.82 -28.73
C GLY A 805 -3.26 1.40 -27.42
N VAL A 806 -4.24 0.76 -26.79
CA VAL A 806 -4.82 1.18 -25.52
C VAL A 806 -4.95 -0.03 -24.62
N ALA A 807 -4.25 -0.03 -23.49
CA ALA A 807 -4.26 -1.11 -22.51
C ALA A 807 -5.02 -0.70 -21.24
N TRP A 808 -5.86 -1.58 -20.69
CA TRP A 808 -6.56 -1.34 -19.42
C TRP A 808 -6.88 -2.65 -18.72
N VAL A 809 -7.08 -2.59 -17.41
CA VAL A 809 -7.49 -3.76 -16.61
C VAL A 809 -8.94 -3.59 -16.17
N THR A 810 -9.67 -4.70 -16.11
CA THR A 810 -10.99 -4.74 -15.48
C THR A 810 -10.83 -5.07 -14.00
N GLY A 811 -11.56 -4.36 -13.17
CA GLY A 811 -11.61 -4.50 -11.72
C GLY A 811 -12.33 -3.31 -11.09
N ASP A 812 -13.12 -3.59 -10.06
CA ASP A 812 -13.71 -2.57 -9.22
C ASP A 812 -12.84 -2.35 -7.96
N ARG A 813 -12.03 -1.30 -7.98
CA ARG A 813 -11.21 -0.84 -6.85
C ARG A 813 -12.08 -0.35 -5.71
N MET A 814 -13.33 0.05 -5.97
CA MET A 814 -14.25 0.60 -4.98
C MET A 814 -14.91 -0.51 -4.16
N ASN A 815 -14.97 -1.72 -4.70
CA ASN A 815 -15.47 -2.94 -4.06
C ASN A 815 -14.43 -4.08 -4.14
N PRO A 816 -13.27 -3.96 -3.45
CA PRO A 816 -12.19 -4.92 -3.56
C PRO A 816 -12.55 -6.32 -3.05
N LEU A 817 -13.46 -6.43 -2.09
CA LEU A 817 -13.86 -7.71 -1.47
C LEU A 817 -15.14 -8.34 -2.04
N ASP A 818 -15.68 -7.78 -3.14
CA ASP A 818 -16.90 -8.30 -3.78
C ASP A 818 -18.14 -8.35 -2.86
N GLN A 819 -18.16 -7.58 -1.76
CA GLN A 819 -19.21 -7.64 -0.73
C GLN A 819 -20.46 -6.84 -1.11
N LEU A 820 -20.33 -5.86 -2.00
CA LEU A 820 -21.37 -4.85 -2.27
C LEU A 820 -22.10 -5.03 -3.62
N TYR A 821 -22.09 -6.23 -4.21
CA TYR A 821 -22.86 -6.44 -5.44
C TYR A 821 -24.35 -6.64 -5.16
N THR A 822 -25.17 -6.05 -6.00
CA THR A 822 -26.63 -6.10 -5.93
C THR A 822 -27.18 -6.77 -7.19
N ALA A 823 -28.49 -7.09 -7.22
CA ALA A 823 -29.11 -7.61 -8.44
C ALA A 823 -29.02 -6.60 -9.62
N ALA A 824 -28.97 -5.30 -9.32
CA ALA A 824 -28.84 -4.22 -10.29
C ALA A 824 -27.38 -4.02 -10.78
N ASN A 825 -26.39 -4.41 -9.97
CA ASN A 825 -24.97 -4.40 -10.32
C ASN A 825 -24.38 -5.79 -10.01
N PRO A 826 -24.62 -6.79 -10.88
CA PRO A 826 -24.25 -8.16 -10.61
C PRO A 826 -22.73 -8.33 -10.56
N LYS A 827 -22.29 -9.24 -9.68
CA LYS A 827 -20.88 -9.61 -9.55
C LYS A 827 -20.32 -10.08 -10.91
N PRO A 828 -19.20 -9.53 -11.38
CA PRO A 828 -18.51 -10.05 -12.56
C PRO A 828 -18.01 -11.47 -12.36
N THR A 829 -18.13 -12.29 -13.39
CA THR A 829 -17.65 -13.69 -13.36
C THR A 829 -16.14 -13.76 -13.53
N GLN A 830 -15.56 -12.79 -14.24
CA GLN A 830 -14.13 -12.75 -14.52
C GLN A 830 -13.67 -11.31 -14.78
N HIS A 831 -12.42 -11.04 -14.40
CA HIS A 831 -11.71 -9.83 -14.79
C HIS A 831 -10.46 -10.17 -15.61
N ARG A 832 -9.92 -9.17 -16.33
CA ARG A 832 -8.91 -9.35 -17.36
C ARG A 832 -8.12 -8.08 -17.64
N LEU A 833 -6.95 -8.26 -18.25
CA LEU A 833 -6.25 -7.23 -18.99
C LEU A 833 -6.80 -7.20 -20.42
N ASN A 834 -7.06 -6.02 -20.96
CA ASN A 834 -7.43 -5.80 -22.36
C ASN A 834 -6.41 -4.90 -23.04
N VAL A 835 -6.14 -5.17 -24.31
CA VAL A 835 -5.37 -4.31 -25.20
C VAL A 835 -6.11 -4.17 -26.52
N PHE A 836 -6.48 -2.94 -26.89
CA PHE A 836 -7.23 -2.61 -28.09
C PHE A 836 -6.43 -1.68 -28.99
N PHE A 837 -6.57 -1.81 -30.31
CA PHE A 837 -5.88 -0.96 -31.27
C PHE A 837 -6.88 -0.08 -32.04
N ASP A 838 -6.93 1.20 -31.67
CA ASP A 838 -7.74 2.24 -32.34
C ASP A 838 -7.09 2.65 -33.66
N ARG A 839 -7.67 2.20 -34.77
CA ARG A 839 -7.17 2.44 -36.13
C ARG A 839 -7.71 3.76 -36.71
N GLN A 840 -6.96 4.34 -37.65
CA GLN A 840 -7.39 5.54 -38.36
C GLN A 840 -8.63 5.32 -39.25
N ASP A 841 -8.81 4.13 -39.79
CA ASP A 841 -9.92 3.70 -40.67
C ASP A 841 -11.16 3.19 -39.91
N SER A 842 -11.21 3.36 -38.58
CA SER A 842 -12.26 2.79 -37.73
C SER A 842 -13.69 3.21 -38.11
N SER A 843 -13.87 4.38 -38.71
CA SER A 843 -15.20 4.85 -39.15
C SER A 843 -15.73 4.05 -40.35
N LEU A 844 -14.86 3.63 -41.29
CA LEU A 844 -15.24 2.80 -42.44
C LEU A 844 -15.68 1.39 -42.00
N LEU A 845 -15.18 0.96 -40.85
CA LEU A 845 -15.52 -0.31 -40.23
C LEU A 845 -16.79 -0.24 -39.37
N GLY A 846 -17.43 0.94 -39.29
CA GLY A 846 -18.61 1.18 -38.44
C GLY A 846 -18.32 1.15 -36.94
N LEU A 847 -17.04 1.06 -36.55
CA LEU A 847 -16.65 0.86 -35.15
C LEU A 847 -16.92 2.09 -34.31
N ASP A 848 -16.73 3.29 -34.85
CA ASP A 848 -16.89 4.56 -34.12
C ASP A 848 -18.25 4.72 -33.44
N THR A 849 -19.31 4.09 -33.97
CA THR A 849 -20.66 4.13 -33.42
C THR A 849 -21.00 2.87 -32.62
N THR A 850 -20.61 1.69 -33.13
CA THR A 850 -21.02 0.40 -32.57
C THR A 850 -20.10 -0.08 -31.45
N GLY A 851 -18.80 0.18 -31.58
CA GLY A 851 -17.74 -0.40 -30.77
C GLY A 851 -17.50 -1.88 -31.12
N ALA A 852 -16.26 -2.34 -30.97
CA ALA A 852 -15.96 -3.77 -31.10
C ALA A 852 -16.47 -4.57 -29.89
N GLY A 853 -16.90 -5.81 -30.14
CA GLY A 853 -17.29 -6.76 -29.08
C GLY A 853 -16.21 -7.80 -28.77
N ASP A 854 -16.45 -8.62 -27.75
CA ASP A 854 -15.51 -9.66 -27.30
C ASP A 854 -15.10 -10.66 -28.38
N GLY A 855 -16.03 -11.05 -29.27
CA GLY A 855 -15.72 -11.96 -30.38
C GLY A 855 -14.71 -11.39 -31.40
N GLN A 856 -14.47 -10.08 -31.38
CA GLN A 856 -13.52 -9.38 -32.23
C GLN A 856 -12.17 -9.14 -31.55
N MET A 857 -11.98 -9.65 -30.33
CA MET A 857 -10.71 -9.70 -29.60
C MET A 857 -10.12 -11.12 -29.66
N ALA A 858 -8.79 -11.24 -29.65
CA ALA A 858 -8.10 -12.51 -29.46
C ALA A 858 -8.00 -12.87 -27.97
N ASN A 859 -8.15 -14.16 -27.63
CA ASN A 859 -7.94 -14.66 -26.28
C ASN A 859 -6.54 -15.28 -26.17
N PHE A 860 -5.67 -14.69 -25.34
CA PHE A 860 -4.32 -15.20 -25.11
C PHE A 860 -4.06 -15.57 -23.65
N THR A 861 -5.11 -15.89 -22.89
CA THR A 861 -5.02 -16.25 -21.45
C THR A 861 -4.05 -17.40 -21.16
N ASN A 862 -3.77 -18.28 -22.13
CA ASN A 862 -2.87 -19.42 -21.98
C ASN A 862 -1.94 -19.61 -23.21
N GLN A 863 -1.42 -18.52 -23.77
CA GLN A 863 -0.46 -18.59 -24.87
C GLN A 863 0.97 -18.73 -24.31
N SER A 864 1.55 -19.93 -24.41
CA SER A 864 2.89 -20.25 -23.94
C SER A 864 3.96 -20.22 -25.03
N ASN A 865 3.58 -20.28 -26.31
CA ASN A 865 4.52 -20.33 -27.43
C ASN A 865 4.78 -18.92 -28.00
N PRO A 866 5.99 -18.34 -27.83
CA PRO A 866 6.33 -17.03 -28.41
C PRO A 866 6.34 -17.04 -29.94
N ASP A 867 6.55 -18.20 -30.56
CA ASP A 867 6.61 -18.38 -32.01
C ASP A 867 5.30 -18.95 -32.58
N ALA A 868 4.20 -18.80 -31.83
CA ALA A 868 2.88 -19.15 -32.32
C ALA A 868 2.55 -18.37 -33.62
N PRO A 869 2.01 -19.02 -34.67
CA PRO A 869 1.68 -18.38 -35.94
C PRO A 869 0.78 -17.14 -35.80
N GLU A 870 -0.10 -17.09 -34.79
CA GLU A 870 -0.99 -15.97 -34.58
C GLU A 870 -0.29 -14.73 -34.02
N LEU A 871 0.94 -14.86 -33.51
CA LEU A 871 1.77 -13.78 -32.96
C LEU A 871 2.81 -13.24 -33.96
N ASP A 872 3.02 -13.93 -35.08
CA ASP A 872 3.98 -13.53 -36.11
C ASP A 872 3.31 -12.62 -37.16
N PRO A 873 3.71 -11.34 -37.29
CA PRO A 873 3.14 -10.41 -38.27
C PRO A 873 3.26 -10.86 -39.74
N SER A 874 4.27 -11.69 -40.06
CA SER A 874 4.48 -12.21 -41.41
C SER A 874 3.49 -13.34 -41.76
N ASN A 875 2.96 -14.02 -40.76
CA ASN A 875 2.08 -15.17 -40.94
C ASN A 875 0.65 -14.76 -41.34
N ALA A 876 -0.03 -15.59 -42.14
CA ALA A 876 -1.42 -15.36 -42.53
C ALA A 876 -2.39 -15.35 -41.34
N SER A 877 -2.09 -16.12 -40.28
CA SER A 877 -2.91 -16.26 -39.08
C SER A 877 -2.72 -15.13 -38.05
N TYR A 878 -1.89 -14.13 -38.34
CA TYR A 878 -1.60 -13.03 -37.42
C TYR A 878 -2.89 -12.38 -36.87
N PHE A 879 -3.02 -12.28 -35.55
CA PHE A 879 -4.29 -11.92 -34.92
C PHE A 879 -4.82 -10.55 -35.38
N LEU A 880 -3.95 -9.57 -35.64
CA LEU A 880 -4.37 -8.23 -36.09
C LEU A 880 -4.77 -8.16 -37.57
N LYS A 881 -4.73 -9.25 -38.31
CA LYS A 881 -5.39 -9.32 -39.63
C LYS A 881 -6.91 -9.44 -39.48
N THR A 882 -7.41 -10.07 -38.41
CA THR A 882 -8.86 -10.30 -38.21
C THR A 882 -9.43 -9.69 -36.91
N LYS A 883 -8.64 -9.56 -35.85
CA LYS A 883 -9.05 -9.08 -34.51
C LYS A 883 -8.55 -7.66 -34.20
N TYR A 884 -9.27 -6.87 -33.41
CA TYR A 884 -8.90 -5.47 -33.12
C TYR A 884 -8.02 -5.32 -31.87
N GLY A 885 -7.69 -6.41 -31.21
CA GLY A 885 -6.99 -6.42 -29.94
C GLY A 885 -6.97 -7.82 -29.34
N TYR A 886 -6.56 -7.90 -28.07
CA TYR A 886 -6.54 -9.14 -27.31
C TYR A 886 -6.84 -8.91 -25.83
N TYR A 887 -7.20 -9.99 -25.14
CA TYR A 887 -7.37 -9.97 -23.68
C TYR A 887 -6.68 -11.16 -23.01
N LEU A 888 -6.30 -10.96 -21.75
CA LEU A 888 -5.70 -11.94 -20.85
C LEU A 888 -6.54 -12.01 -19.58
N ASN A 889 -7.21 -13.12 -19.34
CA ASN A 889 -7.99 -13.26 -18.13
C ASN A 889 -7.11 -13.44 -16.89
N PHE A 890 -7.53 -12.85 -15.78
CA PHE A 890 -6.85 -13.05 -14.51
C PHE A 890 -7.13 -14.46 -13.96
N PRO A 891 -6.20 -15.02 -13.16
CA PRO A 891 -6.38 -16.32 -12.53
C PRO A 891 -7.65 -16.37 -11.69
N ALA A 892 -8.30 -17.52 -11.58
CA ALA A 892 -9.45 -17.69 -10.70
C ALA A 892 -9.09 -17.41 -9.22
N SER A 893 -10.04 -16.90 -8.44
CA SER A 893 -9.92 -16.75 -6.97
C SER A 893 -10.81 -17.77 -6.27
N PRO A 894 -10.59 -18.09 -4.98
CA PRO A 894 -11.51 -18.90 -4.20
C PRO A 894 -12.92 -18.28 -4.18
N ASN A 895 -13.96 -19.10 -4.35
CA ASN A 895 -15.37 -18.69 -4.20
C ASN A 895 -15.59 -18.25 -2.72
N PRO A 896 -16.10 -17.04 -2.41
CA PRO A 896 -16.91 -16.13 -3.23
C PRO A 896 -16.21 -14.90 -3.83
N PHE A 897 -14.91 -14.91 -4.08
CA PHE A 897 -14.17 -13.75 -4.62
C PHE A 897 -13.80 -13.90 -6.10
N THR A 898 -13.53 -12.79 -6.79
CA THR A 898 -13.00 -12.79 -8.17
C THR A 898 -11.72 -11.94 -8.23
N SER A 899 -10.66 -12.48 -8.82
CA SER A 899 -9.41 -11.74 -9.04
C SER A 899 -9.66 -10.54 -9.94
N LYS A 900 -9.07 -9.38 -9.66
CA LYS A 900 -9.41 -8.11 -10.30
C LYS A 900 -8.23 -7.14 -10.43
N GLY A 901 -8.27 -6.27 -11.43
CA GLY A 901 -7.28 -5.22 -11.62
C GLY A 901 -7.62 -3.98 -10.80
N MET A 902 -6.86 -3.69 -9.76
CA MET A 902 -7.04 -2.50 -8.90
C MET A 902 -6.14 -1.32 -9.29
N ILE A 903 -5.18 -1.59 -10.17
CA ILE A 903 -4.06 -0.72 -10.48
C ILE A 903 -3.97 -0.59 -12.00
N PRO A 904 -3.92 0.64 -12.55
CA PRO A 904 -3.76 0.81 -13.99
C PRO A 904 -2.45 0.14 -14.46
N PRO A 905 -2.44 -0.49 -15.65
CA PRO A 905 -1.21 -1.07 -16.19
C PRO A 905 -0.19 0.04 -16.51
N GLN A 906 1.06 -0.35 -16.78
CA GLN A 906 2.10 0.58 -17.25
C GLN A 906 2.86 -0.04 -18.43
N LEU A 907 3.05 0.73 -19.50
CA LEU A 907 3.86 0.33 -20.65
C LEU A 907 5.16 1.13 -20.70
N LEU A 908 6.30 0.45 -20.76
CA LEU A 908 7.63 1.03 -20.94
C LEU A 908 8.43 0.20 -21.95
N ALA A 909 8.99 0.85 -22.97
CA ALA A 909 9.81 0.21 -24.01
C ALA A 909 9.19 -1.07 -24.61
N GLY A 910 7.87 -1.09 -24.82
CA GLY A 910 7.15 -2.26 -25.35
C GLY A 910 6.81 -3.34 -24.34
N THR A 911 7.38 -3.29 -23.14
CA THR A 911 7.02 -4.16 -22.02
C THR A 911 5.82 -3.61 -21.28
N LEU A 912 4.79 -4.44 -21.09
CA LEU A 912 3.57 -4.11 -20.36
C LEU A 912 3.59 -4.74 -18.96
N PHE A 913 3.45 -3.91 -17.94
CA PHE A 913 3.33 -4.30 -16.53
C PHE A 913 1.89 -4.15 -16.09
N PHE A 914 1.36 -5.15 -15.39
CA PHE A 914 0.00 -5.13 -14.86
C PHE A 914 -0.09 -5.99 -13.60
N SER A 915 -1.13 -5.80 -12.81
CA SER A 915 -1.32 -6.55 -11.57
C SER A 915 -2.77 -6.98 -11.38
N ALA A 916 -2.96 -8.13 -10.75
CA ALA A 916 -4.26 -8.65 -10.35
C ALA A 916 -4.28 -8.89 -8.83
N PHE A 917 -5.23 -8.28 -8.14
CA PHE A 917 -5.52 -8.54 -6.74
C PHE A 917 -6.47 -9.74 -6.63
N ARG A 918 -6.14 -10.69 -5.77
CA ARG A 918 -6.87 -11.94 -5.50
C ARG A 918 -7.39 -11.88 -4.07
N PRO A 919 -8.65 -11.50 -3.85
CA PRO A 919 -9.20 -11.40 -2.51
C PRO A 919 -9.30 -12.79 -1.86
N THR A 920 -9.03 -12.85 -0.56
CA THR A 920 -9.15 -14.05 0.29
C THR A 920 -9.94 -13.76 1.56
N ALA A 921 -10.37 -14.81 2.28
CA ALA A 921 -10.99 -14.66 3.59
C ALA A 921 -10.01 -14.02 4.60
N ALA A 922 -10.58 -13.40 5.64
CA ALA A 922 -9.85 -12.64 6.64
C ALA A 922 -8.77 -13.47 7.34
N ASP A 923 -7.52 -13.01 7.25
CA ASP A 923 -6.45 -13.39 8.15
C ASP A 923 -6.13 -12.18 9.05
N PRO A 924 -6.43 -12.25 10.35
CA PRO A 924 -6.18 -11.18 11.32
C PRO A 924 -4.67 -10.86 11.47
N CYS A 925 -3.77 -11.71 10.95
CA CYS A 925 -2.31 -11.56 11.03
C CYS A 925 -1.63 -11.16 9.71
N ALA A 926 -2.30 -11.35 8.57
CA ALA A 926 -1.75 -10.94 7.28
C ALA A 926 -2.00 -9.45 6.94
N GLY A 927 -2.85 -8.77 7.72
CA GLY A 927 -3.13 -7.36 7.52
C GLY A 927 -3.73 -7.01 6.15
N GLY A 928 -4.36 -7.98 5.50
CA GLY A 928 -4.90 -7.80 4.15
C GLY A 928 -5.80 -8.96 3.77
N GLN A 929 -6.93 -8.65 3.16
CA GLN A 929 -7.91 -9.63 2.67
C GLN A 929 -7.54 -10.05 1.22
N GLY A 930 -6.36 -10.63 0.98
CA GLY A 930 -5.95 -11.11 -0.35
C GLY A 930 -4.48 -10.89 -0.73
N GLU A 931 -4.12 -11.25 -1.96
CA GLU A 931 -2.78 -11.12 -2.53
C GLU A 931 -2.78 -10.32 -3.85
N THR A 932 -1.81 -9.45 -4.08
CA THR A 932 -1.57 -8.82 -5.38
C THR A 932 -0.47 -9.53 -6.16
N ASN A 933 -0.84 -10.10 -7.31
CA ASN A 933 0.07 -10.69 -8.28
C ASN A 933 0.44 -9.68 -9.35
N THR A 934 1.73 -9.43 -9.53
CA THR A 934 2.25 -8.51 -10.55
C THR A 934 2.94 -9.26 -11.67
N TYR A 935 2.53 -8.92 -12.89
CA TYR A 935 2.94 -9.58 -14.12
C TYR A 935 3.73 -8.64 -15.02
N ARG A 936 4.68 -9.23 -15.75
CA ARG A 936 5.43 -8.58 -16.82
C ARG A 936 5.12 -9.29 -18.13
N LEU A 937 4.76 -8.53 -19.15
CA LEU A 937 4.64 -8.98 -20.53
C LEU A 937 5.75 -8.33 -21.35
N CYS A 938 6.74 -9.10 -21.79
CA CYS A 938 7.96 -8.57 -22.40
C CYS A 938 7.72 -7.76 -23.68
N GLU A 939 6.75 -8.17 -24.50
CA GLU A 939 6.33 -7.47 -25.70
C GLU A 939 4.80 -7.41 -25.80
N VAL A 940 4.24 -6.20 -25.79
CA VAL A 940 2.78 -5.96 -25.89
C VAL A 940 2.17 -6.47 -27.20
N MET A 941 2.96 -6.61 -28.26
CA MET A 941 2.48 -7.09 -29.56
C MET A 941 2.53 -8.61 -29.73
N ARG A 942 3.34 -9.31 -28.90
CA ARG A 942 3.47 -10.77 -28.88
C ARG A 942 3.10 -11.27 -27.48
N PRO A 943 1.81 -11.23 -27.12
CA PRO A 943 1.38 -11.57 -25.77
C PRO A 943 1.57 -13.06 -25.46
N VAL A 944 2.67 -13.38 -24.77
CA VAL A 944 2.92 -14.69 -24.17
C VAL A 944 2.56 -14.63 -22.70
N PHE A 945 1.51 -15.33 -22.31
CA PHE A 945 0.94 -15.31 -20.97
C PHE A 945 0.29 -16.64 -20.62
N THR A 946 0.59 -17.16 -19.43
CA THR A 946 0.00 -18.37 -18.87
C THR A 946 -0.47 -18.11 -17.45
N THR A 947 -1.68 -18.56 -17.11
CA THR A 947 -2.18 -18.46 -15.74
C THR A 947 -1.51 -19.53 -14.86
N GLY A 948 -0.62 -19.14 -13.94
CA GLY A 948 -0.17 -20.03 -12.86
C GLY A 948 1.33 -20.15 -12.64
N ASP A 949 2.19 -19.76 -13.58
CA ASP A 949 3.63 -20.02 -13.45
C ASP A 949 4.47 -18.77 -13.17
N ALA A 950 5.30 -18.88 -12.13
CA ALA A 950 6.56 -18.17 -12.05
C ALA A 950 7.56 -18.86 -13.01
N GLY A 951 7.68 -18.35 -14.24
CA GLY A 951 8.89 -18.58 -15.05
C GLY A 951 8.87 -19.61 -16.19
N SER A 952 7.73 -20.07 -16.72
CA SER A 952 7.69 -21.09 -17.79
C SER A 952 7.49 -20.58 -19.23
N ALA A 953 7.18 -19.30 -19.47
CA ALA A 953 7.14 -18.78 -20.84
C ALA A 953 8.57 -18.56 -21.38
N THR A 954 8.92 -19.24 -22.47
CA THR A 954 10.17 -19.03 -23.22
C THR A 954 10.32 -17.54 -23.57
N GLY A 955 11.55 -17.04 -23.44
CA GLY A 955 11.78 -15.60 -23.48
C GLY A 955 11.57 -15.01 -24.87
N VAL A 956 10.77 -13.94 -24.96
CA VAL A 956 10.75 -13.09 -26.16
C VAL A 956 11.97 -12.18 -26.06
N ASN A 957 12.92 -12.33 -26.99
CA ASN A 957 14.15 -11.53 -27.06
C ASN A 957 14.94 -11.49 -25.72
N GLY A 958 15.07 -12.63 -25.05
CA GLY A 958 15.81 -12.77 -23.79
C GLY A 958 15.08 -12.29 -22.53
N CYS A 959 13.87 -11.73 -22.65
CA CYS A 959 13.02 -11.34 -21.51
C CYS A 959 11.95 -12.42 -21.23
N LYS A 960 11.76 -12.78 -19.95
CA LYS A 960 10.73 -13.75 -19.52
C LYS A 960 9.41 -13.08 -19.13
N SER A 961 8.33 -13.39 -19.83
CA SER A 961 6.98 -12.96 -19.47
C SER A 961 6.41 -13.82 -18.32
N GLY A 962 5.47 -13.27 -17.54
CA GLY A 962 4.77 -13.99 -16.48
C GLY A 962 4.73 -13.27 -15.13
N LEU A 963 4.40 -14.01 -14.08
CA LEU A 963 4.37 -13.52 -12.70
C LEU A 963 5.78 -13.11 -12.25
N THR A 964 5.90 -11.90 -11.68
CA THR A 964 7.18 -11.34 -11.25
C THR A 964 7.23 -11.09 -9.74
N LEU A 965 6.16 -10.54 -9.16
CA LEU A 965 6.07 -10.25 -7.73
C LEU A 965 4.71 -10.69 -7.18
N VAL A 966 4.69 -11.05 -5.91
CA VAL A 966 3.48 -11.27 -5.12
C VAL A 966 3.58 -10.40 -3.88
N PHE A 967 2.51 -9.71 -3.53
CA PHE A 967 2.39 -8.93 -2.30
C PHE A 967 1.14 -9.38 -1.53
N SER A 968 1.19 -9.38 -0.20
CA SER A 968 0.01 -9.41 0.65
C SER A 968 -0.76 -8.08 0.51
N GLY A 969 -2.09 -8.17 0.51
CA GLY A 969 -3.00 -7.04 0.33
C GLY A 969 -2.91 -6.41 -1.07
N VAL A 970 -3.30 -5.14 -1.13
CA VAL A 970 -3.29 -4.35 -2.37
C VAL A 970 -1.92 -3.67 -2.52
N ALA A 971 -1.21 -3.96 -3.61
CA ALA A 971 0.06 -3.30 -3.91
C ALA A 971 -0.13 -1.86 -4.39
N SER A 972 0.97 -1.11 -4.48
CA SER A 972 0.96 0.25 -4.98
C SER A 972 0.94 0.36 -6.50
N ARG A 973 0.62 1.56 -6.98
CA ARG A 973 0.70 1.88 -8.42
C ARG A 973 2.14 1.74 -8.91
N PHE A 974 2.29 1.33 -10.16
CA PHE A 974 3.60 1.32 -10.80
C PHE A 974 4.16 2.74 -10.92
N ALA A 975 5.43 2.89 -10.53
CA ALA A 975 6.21 4.10 -10.76
C ALA A 975 7.31 3.81 -11.78
N ALA A 976 7.47 4.66 -12.80
CA ALA A 976 8.60 4.54 -13.71
C ALA A 976 9.90 4.91 -12.98
N ARG A 977 10.88 4.01 -12.93
CA ARG A 977 12.24 4.27 -12.45
C ARG A 977 13.15 4.79 -13.56
N SER A 978 13.02 4.16 -14.72
CA SER A 978 13.88 4.32 -15.89
C SER A 978 13.02 4.06 -17.14
N PRO A 979 13.44 4.43 -18.36
CA PRO A 979 12.71 4.11 -19.59
C PRO A 979 12.35 2.63 -19.78
N VAL A 980 13.01 1.71 -19.06
CA VAL A 980 12.81 0.25 -19.15
C VAL A 980 12.43 -0.40 -17.83
N ALA A 981 12.24 0.34 -16.73
CA ALA A 981 12.02 -0.25 -15.41
C ALA A 981 10.88 0.43 -14.64
N VAL A 982 10.07 -0.39 -13.97
CA VAL A 982 9.06 0.07 -13.01
C VAL A 982 9.45 -0.33 -11.60
N MET A 983 9.05 0.48 -10.63
CA MET A 983 8.99 0.09 -9.24
C MET A 983 7.55 -0.18 -8.85
N GLN A 984 7.38 -1.14 -7.98
CA GLN A 984 6.13 -1.35 -7.26
C GLN A 984 6.46 -1.67 -5.82
N ALA A 985 5.60 -1.24 -4.93
CA ALA A 985 5.76 -1.50 -3.52
C ALA A 985 4.52 -2.22 -2.97
N GLY A 986 4.73 -3.03 -1.95
CA GLY A 986 3.65 -3.77 -1.30
C GLY A 986 4.16 -4.47 -0.06
N VAL A 987 3.27 -5.20 0.57
CA VAL A 987 3.56 -5.90 1.82
C VAL A 987 4.01 -7.31 1.48
N ASN A 988 5.13 -7.76 2.03
CA ASN A 988 5.45 -9.19 1.98
C ASN A 988 5.23 -9.82 3.35
N PRO A 989 4.50 -10.95 3.41
CA PRO A 989 4.45 -11.74 4.62
C PRO A 989 5.84 -12.34 4.86
N VAL A 990 6.44 -12.03 6.00
CA VAL A 990 7.49 -12.85 6.60
C VAL A 990 6.77 -14.08 7.15
N SER A 991 7.26 -15.25 6.76
CA SER A 991 6.67 -16.56 7.08
C SER A 991 6.28 -16.70 8.55
N LYS A 992 5.02 -17.06 8.84
CA LYS A 992 4.60 -17.71 10.09
C LYS A 992 5.36 -19.02 10.16
N GLU A 993 5.91 -19.22 11.33
CA GLU A 993 6.64 -20.39 11.69
C GLU A 993 5.65 -21.54 11.90
N GLY A 994 5.68 -22.59 11.06
CA GLY A 994 5.17 -23.90 11.48
C GLY A 994 3.88 -24.46 10.86
N THR A 995 3.43 -24.06 9.68
CA THR A 995 2.48 -24.88 8.90
C THR A 995 3.13 -25.28 7.58
N GLY A 996 3.24 -26.58 7.30
CA GLY A 996 3.81 -27.15 6.08
C GLY A 996 3.00 -26.88 4.79
N SER A 997 2.32 -25.75 4.72
CA SER A 997 1.74 -25.16 3.52
C SER A 997 1.98 -23.66 3.61
N GLY A 998 2.68 -23.09 2.62
CA GLY A 998 3.25 -21.75 2.62
C GLY A 998 2.27 -20.57 2.70
N THR A 999 1.57 -20.41 3.82
CA THR A 999 0.66 -19.27 4.07
C THR A 999 0.86 -18.66 5.45
N GLY A 1000 2.05 -18.84 6.02
CA GLY A 1000 2.35 -18.24 7.29
C GLY A 1000 2.60 -16.73 7.17
N THR A 1001 1.83 -15.89 7.85
CA THR A 1001 2.07 -14.45 7.99
C THR A 1001 2.42 -14.11 9.45
N GLY A 1002 3.64 -13.62 9.68
CA GLY A 1002 4.21 -13.43 11.02
C GLY A 1002 4.87 -12.08 11.26
N ALA A 1003 5.45 -11.48 10.22
CA ALA A 1003 5.79 -10.06 10.23
C ALA A 1003 5.55 -9.54 8.81
N THR A 1004 4.77 -8.49 8.65
CA THR A 1004 4.54 -7.90 7.33
C THR A 1004 5.56 -6.79 7.12
N GLY A 1005 6.44 -6.95 6.13
CA GLY A 1005 7.44 -5.95 5.78
C GLY A 1005 7.01 -5.20 4.53
N LEU A 1006 6.92 -3.87 4.61
CA LEU A 1006 6.74 -3.02 3.45
C LEU A 1006 7.99 -3.08 2.57
N GLN A 1007 7.87 -3.56 1.33
CA GLN A 1007 8.98 -3.69 0.39
C GLN A 1007 8.71 -2.92 -0.88
N VAL A 1008 9.75 -2.26 -1.41
CA VAL A 1008 9.78 -1.72 -2.77
C VAL A 1008 10.62 -2.67 -3.63
N LYS A 1009 10.11 -3.05 -4.80
CA LYS A 1009 10.80 -3.94 -5.73
C LYS A 1009 10.85 -3.29 -7.11
N THR A 1010 12.00 -3.43 -7.77
CA THR A 1010 12.18 -2.96 -9.15
C THR A 1010 12.00 -4.11 -10.12
N ILE A 1011 11.14 -3.91 -11.11
CA ILE A 1011 10.92 -4.84 -12.22
C ILE A 1011 11.52 -4.24 -13.50
N MET A 1012 12.47 -4.95 -14.08
CA MET A 1012 13.07 -4.60 -15.37
C MET A 1012 12.23 -5.13 -16.53
N GLY A 1013 12.08 -4.33 -17.58
CA GLY A 1013 11.52 -4.73 -18.88
C GLY A 1013 12.60 -5.19 -19.87
N SER A 1014 12.19 -5.43 -21.11
CA SER A 1014 13.12 -5.74 -22.20
C SER A 1014 13.78 -4.45 -22.74
N MET A 1015 15.05 -4.51 -23.13
CA MET A 1015 15.80 -3.36 -23.69
C MET A 1015 15.49 -3.06 -25.16
N GLU A 1016 14.43 -3.64 -25.73
CA GLU A 1016 14.08 -3.41 -27.13
C GLU A 1016 13.25 -2.13 -27.31
N ASN A 1017 13.91 -1.09 -27.82
CA ASN A 1017 13.39 0.26 -27.94
C ASN A 1017 12.36 0.43 -29.08
N ARG A 1018 11.25 -0.34 -29.06
CA ARG A 1018 10.25 -0.34 -30.15
C ARG A 1018 9.03 0.55 -29.90
N PHE A 1019 8.71 0.87 -28.65
CA PHE A 1019 7.49 1.62 -28.31
C PHE A 1019 7.83 2.78 -27.38
N ILE A 1020 7.73 4.01 -27.91
CA ILE A 1020 7.96 5.23 -27.15
C ILE A 1020 6.69 5.56 -26.35
N ARG A 1021 6.85 5.82 -25.05
CA ARG A 1021 5.75 6.31 -24.20
C ARG A 1021 5.29 7.68 -24.72
N PRO A 1022 3.99 7.92 -24.93
CA PRO A 1022 3.49 9.26 -25.24
C PRO A 1022 3.86 10.22 -24.10
N ARG A 1023 4.16 11.48 -24.40
CA ARG A 1023 4.36 12.49 -23.37
C ARG A 1023 3.03 12.75 -22.67
N VAL A 1024 2.82 12.11 -21.52
CA VAL A 1024 1.75 12.49 -20.58
C VAL A 1024 2.36 13.54 -19.68
N TRP A 1025 2.15 14.81 -20.02
CA TRP A 1025 2.77 15.94 -19.34
C TRP A 1025 2.22 16.02 -17.91
N ARG A 1026 3.09 15.89 -16.91
CA ARG A 1026 2.81 16.33 -15.53
C ARG A 1026 3.41 17.71 -15.28
N THR A 1027 4.55 17.98 -15.89
CA THR A 1027 5.22 19.28 -15.94
C THR A 1027 5.20 19.73 -17.38
N VAL A 1028 4.66 20.92 -17.64
CA VAL A 1028 4.62 21.55 -18.95
C VAL A 1028 5.86 22.43 -19.11
N ARG A 1029 6.87 21.89 -19.81
CA ARG A 1029 8.06 22.63 -20.28
C ARG A 1029 7.81 23.39 -21.59
#